data_AF-R5AND8-F1
#
_entry.id   AF-R5AND8-F1
#
_cell.length_a   1.000
_cell.length_b   1.000
_cell.length_c   1.000
_cell.angle_alpha   90.00
_cell.angle_beta   90.00
_cell.angle_gamma   90.00
#
_symmetry.space_group_name_H-M   'P 1'
#
loop_
_entity.id
_entity.type
_entity.pdbx_description
1 polymer ?
#
loop_
_entity_poly.entity_id
_entity_poly.type
_entity_poly.pdbx_seq_one_letter_code
_entity_poly.pdbx_strand_id
1 'polypeptide(L)'
;MRKIYSLVVLLVALLTSSVVASAAKVTFKTPDPSKVTIGWRQYYSGTPDPLEWNSGDFTYDLSDGFIVIKPVAGYEFVTTTATKNGVHVSYPSFPAEGDEFALASYYVTEGDVYYFETQAMKIKQATLKVDDYTHISVNNGGEAVDLTSNEMTLDKPAGTYARLEVNASDEYLLSSVKVAGEEKLSTPNVDSWKAYWSDFSDGAVIEIATTERPAKTLNIKADPEFVVVKYLDTEVEATDVSGVKTFVVPNVAKNKDVEIFAREGYALEGLRNEDRTDDEYLQTGVVFTNIWEYSMKYGDNNYSVGTYNKESRRTAKFKITVDQPEKLDIKRNGDFKAMTTNNVDYLMPEAGVETEYGINLAAENPVDIRPRVNGTKIYRVQKRAQGSEEWIEVTKPSYYDNFSVTVADGDEIKVDVAYPDIDLNVTFTAPAGQTFDPATFAYVDIDGKRYRASRVTDEGSTVKFGSSMNLYPHTKLFTLSRATANGNYVYAWSSLNYEFTKNEDVEFCVTAAKASTTYNVTLKVDNPEALLATYNTSVWDPNLLIDLTSGEATLEMANDEVLYYHNTPNFTIKSARIVREAGSETDADDLTNERLVKVNENLVIEFTTEVFERNEQLIVYTDDDSWTENEITFSYTDDPIRQYNKLTYVPEVGRNVLNYNAELDLPVYLHILDTDTKTFPFVYINGVRTECPLNDDGYTYNYLGYPGLDEFPNNSVLKIFRNEPALYEVSFKLGDGVEVNDVITDEITKVEDLSEPLSLLQNTSLSFALPALENERQSYVMTLNDEEVEVPEDGKFSYTVDGNKAFDISIYTEPEQGITNVNGDAAANTNVYNLQGILMIRNASKEQISNLPEGLYIVGDKKVIIK
;
A
#
# COMPACT_ATOMS: atom_id res chain seq x y z
N MET A 1 64.74 4.20 -11.63
CA MET A 1 63.74 3.52 -10.78
C MET A 1 62.56 3.18 -11.67
N ARG A 2 62.55 2.01 -12.34
CA ARG A 2 62.00 0.71 -11.92
C ARG A 2 60.53 0.78 -11.42
N LYS A 3 59.66 0.15 -12.24
CA LYS A 3 58.30 -0.37 -11.98
C LYS A 3 57.09 0.47 -12.41
N ILE A 4 57.00 0.69 -13.73
CA ILE A 4 55.76 0.44 -14.50
C ILE A 4 55.72 -1.09 -14.78
N TYR A 5 54.55 -1.71 -14.99
CA TYR A 5 54.26 -3.16 -15.12
C TYR A 5 53.81 -3.86 -13.82
N SER A 6 52.54 -3.67 -13.43
CA SER A 6 51.75 -4.71 -12.72
C SER A 6 50.23 -4.48 -12.78
N LEU A 7 49.72 -3.32 -13.20
CA LEU A 7 48.26 -3.10 -13.25
C LEU A 7 47.61 -3.37 -14.62
N VAL A 8 48.38 -3.40 -15.70
CA VAL A 8 47.85 -3.59 -17.08
C VAL A 8 47.63 -5.06 -17.44
N VAL A 9 48.19 -6.01 -16.65
CA VAL A 9 47.98 -7.45 -16.88
C VAL A 9 46.73 -7.99 -16.16
N LEU A 10 46.19 -7.27 -15.17
CA LEU A 10 44.98 -7.71 -14.47
C LEU A 10 43.68 -7.31 -15.21
N LEU A 11 43.67 -6.19 -15.93
CA LEU A 11 42.46 -5.70 -16.59
C LEU A 11 42.19 -6.34 -17.96
N VAL A 12 43.21 -6.90 -18.61
CA VAL A 12 43.04 -7.66 -19.88
C VAL A 12 42.69 -9.14 -19.61
N ALA A 13 42.88 -9.64 -18.38
CA ALA A 13 42.43 -10.98 -17.98
C ALA A 13 40.93 -11.04 -17.59
N LEU A 14 40.27 -9.89 -17.41
CA LEU A 14 38.85 -9.80 -17.06
C LEU A 14 37.92 -9.55 -18.26
N LEU A 15 38.45 -9.47 -19.48
CA LEU A 15 37.66 -9.16 -20.69
C LEU A 15 37.69 -10.23 -21.79
N THR A 16 38.27 -11.41 -21.57
CA THR A 16 38.07 -12.57 -22.46
C THR A 16 38.08 -13.87 -21.69
N SER A 17 36.96 -14.19 -21.07
CA SER A 17 36.34 -15.52 -21.16
C SER A 17 35.07 -15.51 -20.32
N SER A 18 33.93 -15.28 -20.97
CA SER A 18 32.80 -16.15 -20.65
C SER A 18 33.26 -17.57 -20.99
N VAL A 19 33.97 -18.22 -20.07
CA VAL A 19 34.02 -19.68 -20.09
C VAL A 19 32.58 -20.05 -19.79
N VAL A 20 31.78 -20.19 -20.85
CA VAL A 20 30.61 -21.05 -20.80
C VAL A 20 31.19 -22.36 -20.27
N ALA A 21 30.93 -22.71 -19.01
CA ALA A 21 31.30 -24.01 -18.50
C ALA A 21 30.62 -24.99 -19.45
N SER A 22 31.37 -25.57 -20.37
CA SER A 22 30.79 -26.53 -21.31
C SER A 22 30.29 -27.66 -20.45
N ALA A 23 28.99 -27.94 -20.51
CA ALA A 23 28.39 -29.05 -19.78
C ALA A 23 29.23 -30.30 -20.05
N ALA A 24 29.72 -30.93 -18.98
CA ALA A 24 30.50 -32.15 -19.12
C ALA A 24 29.53 -33.30 -19.31
N LYS A 25 29.69 -34.06 -20.39
CA LYS A 25 28.88 -35.25 -20.66
C LYS A 25 29.37 -36.40 -19.80
N VAL A 26 28.55 -36.80 -18.83
CA VAL A 26 28.88 -37.87 -17.86
C VAL A 26 27.97 -39.06 -18.09
N THR A 27 28.52 -40.27 -17.98
CA THR A 27 27.77 -41.52 -18.15
C THR A 27 27.73 -42.32 -16.85
N PHE A 28 26.56 -42.82 -16.47
CA PHE A 28 26.33 -43.71 -15.35
C PHE A 28 25.92 -45.09 -15.84
N LYS A 29 26.49 -46.12 -15.22
CA LYS A 29 26.27 -47.53 -15.56
C LYS A 29 25.95 -48.32 -14.32
N THR A 30 24.92 -49.16 -14.41
CA THR A 30 24.61 -50.15 -13.38
C THR A 30 23.97 -51.37 -14.03
N PRO A 31 24.18 -52.60 -13.51
CA PRO A 31 23.58 -53.80 -14.07
C PRO A 31 22.04 -53.79 -14.09
N ASP A 32 21.42 -53.00 -13.20
CA ASP A 32 19.97 -52.95 -13.04
C ASP A 32 19.51 -51.53 -12.63
N PRO A 33 19.22 -50.65 -13.62
CA PRO A 33 18.78 -49.28 -13.36
C PRO A 33 17.45 -49.18 -12.59
N SER A 34 16.62 -50.23 -12.58
CA SER A 34 15.33 -50.23 -11.86
C SER A 34 15.47 -50.15 -10.34
N LYS A 35 16.69 -50.36 -9.80
CA LYS A 35 17.00 -50.32 -8.38
C LYS A 35 17.51 -48.96 -7.89
N VAL A 36 17.54 -47.95 -8.77
CA VAL A 36 17.89 -46.58 -8.41
C VAL A 36 16.90 -45.59 -9.00
N THR A 37 16.80 -44.43 -8.37
CA THR A 37 16.21 -43.22 -8.95
C THR A 37 17.33 -42.22 -9.22
N ILE A 38 17.18 -41.43 -10.28
CA ILE A 38 18.13 -40.37 -10.63
C ILE A 38 17.39 -39.04 -10.74
N GLY A 39 18.07 -37.95 -10.39
CA GLY A 39 17.52 -36.61 -10.50
C GLY A 39 18.62 -35.54 -10.53
N TRP A 40 18.21 -34.29 -10.72
CA TRP A 40 19.10 -33.13 -10.74
C TRP A 40 18.65 -32.09 -9.70
N ARG A 41 19.59 -31.40 -9.06
CA ARG A 41 19.28 -30.23 -8.21
C ARG A 41 20.36 -29.17 -8.28
N GLN A 42 19.96 -27.91 -8.12
CA GLN A 42 20.87 -26.76 -8.17
C GLN A 42 21.85 -26.70 -6.99
N TYR A 43 21.41 -27.06 -5.78
CA TYR A 43 22.20 -26.97 -4.54
C TYR A 43 22.40 -28.33 -3.88
N TYR A 44 23.36 -28.45 -2.96
CA TYR A 44 23.67 -29.71 -2.29
C TYR A 44 22.50 -30.26 -1.45
N SER A 45 21.58 -29.41 -0.99
CA SER A 45 20.36 -29.78 -0.27
C SER A 45 19.11 -29.45 -1.09
N GLY A 46 18.03 -30.21 -0.91
CA GLY A 46 16.75 -29.99 -1.58
C GLY A 46 16.28 -31.21 -2.37
N THR A 47 14.98 -31.21 -2.70
CA THR A 47 14.35 -32.26 -3.50
C THR A 47 14.87 -32.20 -4.94
N PRO A 48 15.43 -33.29 -5.49
CA PRO A 48 15.90 -33.30 -6.88
C PRO A 48 14.75 -33.41 -7.88
N ASP A 49 14.88 -32.70 -9.00
CA ASP A 49 14.04 -32.85 -10.17
C ASP A 49 14.28 -34.24 -10.78
N PRO A 50 13.24 -35.07 -10.93
CA PRO A 50 13.41 -36.46 -11.37
C PRO A 50 13.88 -36.54 -12.82
N LEU A 51 14.80 -37.47 -13.08
CA LEU A 51 15.28 -37.83 -14.41
C LEU A 51 14.94 -39.30 -14.70
N GLU A 52 14.65 -39.63 -15.96
CA GLU A 52 14.29 -40.99 -16.34
C GLU A 52 15.53 -41.83 -16.72
N TRP A 53 15.69 -42.99 -16.06
CA TRP A 53 16.69 -43.99 -16.41
C TRP A 53 16.08 -45.39 -16.44
N ASN A 54 15.49 -45.74 -17.59
CA ASN A 54 14.67 -46.94 -17.71
C ASN A 54 15.45 -48.21 -18.14
N SER A 55 16.57 -48.06 -18.84
CA SER A 55 17.47 -49.18 -19.22
C SER A 55 18.79 -48.66 -19.81
N GLY A 56 19.82 -49.52 -19.88
CA GLY A 56 21.10 -49.19 -20.52
C GLY A 56 21.97 -48.20 -19.74
N ASP A 57 22.92 -47.57 -20.44
CA ASP A 57 23.77 -46.52 -19.88
C ASP A 57 22.98 -45.18 -19.84
N PHE A 58 23.06 -44.44 -18.74
CA PHE A 58 22.48 -43.10 -18.64
C PHE A 58 23.54 -42.05 -18.89
N THR A 59 23.28 -41.10 -19.78
CA THR A 59 24.21 -40.01 -20.09
C THR A 59 23.54 -38.66 -19.91
N TYR A 60 24.22 -37.73 -19.24
CA TYR A 60 23.69 -36.40 -18.94
C TYR A 60 24.76 -35.32 -19.13
N ASP A 61 24.35 -34.18 -19.67
CA ASP A 61 25.20 -33.01 -19.87
C ASP A 61 25.13 -32.14 -18.61
N LEU A 62 26.11 -32.28 -17.71
CA LEU A 62 26.12 -31.61 -16.41
C LEU A 62 26.88 -30.27 -16.49
N SER A 63 26.14 -29.16 -16.64
CA SER A 63 26.67 -27.78 -16.64
C SER A 63 26.88 -27.20 -15.25
N ASP A 64 25.91 -27.43 -14.37
CA ASP A 64 25.79 -26.83 -13.05
C ASP A 64 24.95 -27.72 -12.13
N GLY A 65 25.04 -27.50 -10.83
CA GLY A 65 24.32 -28.28 -9.82
C GLY A 65 24.87 -29.70 -9.62
N PHE A 66 23.98 -30.61 -9.22
CA PHE A 66 24.27 -31.96 -8.79
C PHE A 66 23.39 -32.97 -9.51
N ILE A 67 23.99 -34.06 -9.99
CA ILE A 67 23.24 -35.28 -10.29
C ILE A 67 23.16 -36.12 -9.03
N VAL A 68 21.95 -36.52 -8.67
CA VAL A 68 21.65 -37.31 -7.47
C VAL A 68 21.16 -38.67 -7.90
N ILE A 69 21.78 -39.73 -7.39
CA ILE A 69 21.36 -41.12 -7.59
C ILE A 69 21.07 -41.71 -6.22
N LYS A 70 19.85 -42.22 -6.04
CA LYS A 70 19.40 -42.80 -4.78
C LYS A 70 18.95 -44.25 -5.01
N PRO A 71 19.38 -45.23 -4.19
CA PRO A 71 18.82 -46.57 -4.23
C PRO A 71 17.31 -46.54 -3.96
N VAL A 72 16.55 -47.36 -4.68
CA VAL A 72 15.13 -47.60 -4.38
C VAL A 72 15.03 -48.26 -3.00
N ALA A 73 13.93 -48.02 -2.28
CA ALA A 73 13.70 -48.57 -0.94
C ALA A 73 13.98 -50.09 -0.88
N GLY A 74 14.76 -50.51 0.13
CA GLY A 74 15.20 -51.90 0.30
C GLY A 74 16.49 -52.27 -0.44
N TYR A 75 17.13 -51.33 -1.14
CA TYR A 75 18.43 -51.52 -1.79
C TYR A 75 19.48 -50.54 -1.27
N GLU A 76 20.75 -50.89 -1.43
CA GLU A 76 21.91 -50.03 -1.16
C GLU A 76 22.97 -50.18 -2.26
N PHE A 77 23.90 -49.23 -2.34
CA PHE A 77 25.06 -49.38 -3.21
C PHE A 77 26.06 -50.41 -2.66
N VAL A 78 26.64 -51.21 -3.55
CA VAL A 78 27.79 -52.04 -3.23
C VAL A 78 29.04 -51.16 -3.31
N THR A 79 29.40 -50.54 -2.19
CA THR A 79 30.46 -49.52 -2.14
C THR A 79 31.81 -49.97 -2.69
N THR A 80 32.09 -51.28 -2.65
CA THR A 80 33.34 -51.88 -3.15
C THR A 80 33.40 -52.06 -4.67
N THR A 81 32.27 -51.99 -5.40
CA THR A 81 32.24 -52.18 -6.86
C THR A 81 32.26 -50.86 -7.64
N ALA A 82 32.10 -49.73 -6.95
CA ALA A 82 32.04 -48.42 -7.59
C ALA A 82 33.36 -48.06 -8.29
N THR A 83 33.29 -47.70 -9.57
CA THR A 83 34.44 -47.26 -10.36
C THR A 83 34.15 -45.99 -11.18
N LYS A 84 35.18 -45.20 -11.43
CA LYS A 84 35.21 -44.05 -12.35
C LYS A 84 36.26 -44.38 -13.40
N ASN A 85 35.85 -44.42 -14.67
CA ASN A 85 36.72 -44.77 -15.79
C ASN A 85 37.49 -46.10 -15.55
N GLY A 86 36.85 -47.06 -14.89
CA GLY A 86 37.42 -48.37 -14.56
C GLY A 86 38.33 -48.43 -13.33
N VAL A 87 38.53 -47.31 -12.62
CA VAL A 87 39.32 -47.24 -11.37
C VAL A 87 38.39 -47.12 -10.17
N HIS A 88 38.65 -47.86 -9.09
CA HIS A 88 37.85 -47.79 -7.86
C HIS A 88 37.78 -46.36 -7.30
N VAL A 89 36.58 -45.92 -6.92
CA VAL A 89 36.34 -44.54 -6.46
C VAL A 89 36.24 -44.50 -4.96
N SER A 90 37.16 -43.77 -4.33
CA SER A 90 37.09 -43.43 -2.91
C SER A 90 36.46 -42.05 -2.64
N TYR A 91 36.38 -41.16 -3.64
CA TYR A 91 35.71 -39.87 -3.54
C TYR A 91 35.32 -39.26 -4.91
N PRO A 92 34.09 -38.73 -5.09
CA PRO A 92 32.95 -38.93 -4.19
C PRO A 92 32.57 -40.42 -4.20
N SER A 93 32.51 -41.04 -3.02
CA SER A 93 32.20 -42.47 -2.88
C SER A 93 30.69 -42.68 -2.93
N PHE A 94 30.26 -43.79 -3.51
CA PHE A 94 28.89 -44.24 -3.34
C PHE A 94 28.67 -44.62 -1.88
N PRO A 95 27.67 -44.05 -1.19
CA PRO A 95 27.45 -44.31 0.23
C PRO A 95 26.79 -45.68 0.45
N ALA A 96 26.91 -46.23 1.66
CA ALA A 96 26.22 -47.47 2.05
C ALA A 96 24.83 -47.17 2.63
N GLU A 97 24.08 -48.21 2.99
CA GLU A 97 22.85 -48.10 3.81
C GLU A 97 21.73 -47.24 3.21
N GLY A 98 21.61 -47.25 1.88
CA GLY A 98 20.50 -46.60 1.15
C GLY A 98 20.60 -45.08 1.02
N ASP A 99 21.73 -44.47 1.44
CA ASP A 99 21.99 -43.03 1.26
C ASP A 99 22.08 -42.64 -0.22
N GLU A 100 21.81 -41.38 -0.52
CA GLU A 100 21.94 -40.84 -1.88
C GLU A 100 23.39 -40.49 -2.24
N PHE A 101 23.77 -40.79 -3.48
CA PHE A 101 25.01 -40.32 -4.09
C PHE A 101 24.74 -38.99 -4.82
N ALA A 102 25.46 -37.93 -4.47
CA ALA A 102 25.35 -36.62 -5.14
C ALA A 102 26.68 -36.24 -5.81
N LEU A 103 26.66 -36.00 -7.12
CA LEU A 103 27.82 -35.65 -7.93
C LEU A 103 27.69 -34.21 -8.46
N ALA A 104 28.56 -33.33 -7.98
CA ALA A 104 28.60 -31.93 -8.40
C ALA A 104 29.24 -31.74 -9.78
N SER A 105 28.78 -30.74 -10.54
CA SER A 105 29.31 -30.41 -11.87
C SER A 105 30.82 -30.13 -11.89
N TYR A 106 31.39 -29.60 -10.80
CA TYR A 106 32.82 -29.32 -10.70
C TYR A 106 33.70 -30.53 -10.37
N TYR A 107 33.12 -31.72 -10.15
CA TYR A 107 33.85 -32.99 -9.94
C TYR A 107 33.93 -33.87 -11.19
N VAL A 108 33.35 -33.43 -12.30
CA VAL A 108 33.23 -34.23 -13.54
C VAL A 108 34.04 -33.63 -14.68
N THR A 109 34.59 -34.50 -15.51
CA THR A 109 35.26 -34.16 -16.78
C THR A 109 34.44 -34.75 -17.93
N GLU A 110 34.48 -34.10 -19.10
CA GLU A 110 33.88 -34.60 -20.34
C GLU A 110 34.26 -36.08 -20.58
N GLY A 111 33.25 -36.94 -20.72
CA GLY A 111 33.42 -38.37 -20.99
C GLY A 111 33.63 -39.25 -19.75
N ASP A 112 33.52 -38.71 -18.53
CA ASP A 112 33.59 -39.52 -17.31
C ASP A 112 32.50 -40.60 -17.27
N VAL A 113 32.89 -41.82 -16.91
CA VAL A 113 32.02 -42.99 -16.78
C VAL A 113 32.04 -43.50 -15.35
N TYR A 114 30.91 -43.46 -14.66
CA TYR A 114 30.73 -44.03 -13.33
C TYR A 114 29.98 -45.36 -13.43
N TYR A 115 30.53 -46.41 -12.82
CA TYR A 115 29.88 -47.71 -12.68
C TYR A 115 29.64 -48.01 -11.21
N PHE A 116 28.47 -48.56 -10.87
CA PHE A 116 28.14 -49.03 -9.54
C PHE A 116 27.15 -50.20 -9.59
N GLU A 117 27.13 -51.00 -8.53
CA GLU A 117 26.14 -52.06 -8.34
C GLU A 117 25.26 -51.76 -7.14
N THR A 118 24.06 -52.35 -7.14
CA THR A 118 23.15 -52.31 -5.99
C THR A 118 22.89 -53.73 -5.49
N GLN A 119 22.69 -53.85 -4.18
CA GLN A 119 22.30 -55.10 -3.53
C GLN A 119 21.10 -54.87 -2.62
N ALA A 120 20.39 -55.94 -2.28
CA ALA A 120 19.33 -55.88 -1.28
C ALA A 120 19.94 -55.45 0.06
N MET A 121 19.41 -54.37 0.65
CA MET A 121 19.87 -53.83 1.91
C MET A 121 19.42 -54.75 3.05
N LYS A 122 20.37 -55.14 3.92
CA LYS A 122 20.02 -55.80 5.17
C LYS A 122 19.63 -54.74 6.21
N ILE A 123 18.32 -54.48 6.33
CA ILE A 123 17.79 -53.51 7.29
C ILE A 123 17.97 -54.07 8.71
N LYS A 124 18.68 -53.31 9.54
CA LYS A 124 18.87 -53.60 10.95
C LYS A 124 17.59 -53.27 11.71
N GLN A 125 17.23 -54.08 12.69
CA GLN A 125 16.02 -53.85 13.49
C GLN A 125 16.36 -53.64 14.97
N ALA A 126 15.50 -52.91 15.68
CA ALA A 126 15.50 -52.83 17.14
C ALA A 126 14.07 -52.91 17.66
N THR A 127 13.86 -53.52 18.83
CA THR A 127 12.54 -53.57 19.47
C THR A 127 12.49 -52.53 20.58
N LEU A 128 11.62 -51.54 20.41
CA LEU A 128 11.27 -50.58 21.43
C LEU A 128 10.22 -51.18 22.36
N LYS A 129 10.49 -51.19 23.66
CA LYS A 129 9.56 -51.54 24.73
C LYS A 129 9.41 -50.33 25.65
N VAL A 130 8.19 -49.91 25.89
CA VAL A 130 7.85 -48.82 26.80
C VAL A 130 6.72 -49.27 27.72
N ASP A 131 6.71 -48.76 28.95
CA ASP A 131 5.66 -49.05 29.92
C ASP A 131 4.28 -48.56 29.46
N ASP A 132 4.19 -47.37 28.88
CA ASP A 132 3.03 -46.85 28.16
C ASP A 132 3.47 -46.03 26.94
N TYR A 133 3.04 -46.44 25.75
CA TYR A 133 3.44 -45.79 24.49
C TYR A 133 2.88 -44.37 24.33
N THR A 134 1.83 -44.01 25.07
CA THR A 134 1.26 -42.65 25.04
C THR A 134 2.11 -41.64 25.81
N HIS A 135 3.03 -42.10 26.65
CA HIS A 135 3.87 -41.23 27.47
C HIS A 135 5.09 -40.69 26.72
N ILE A 136 5.36 -41.17 25.51
CA ILE A 136 6.53 -40.80 24.72
C ILE A 136 6.16 -40.46 23.27
N SER A 137 7.04 -39.72 22.61
CA SER A 137 7.08 -39.63 21.15
C SER A 137 8.44 -40.10 20.65
N VAL A 138 8.46 -40.72 19.47
CA VAL A 138 9.67 -41.30 18.89
C VAL A 138 9.90 -40.69 17.53
N ASN A 139 11.14 -40.27 17.30
CA ASN A 139 11.63 -39.85 16.00
C ASN A 139 12.75 -40.80 15.56
N ASN A 140 12.63 -41.35 14.35
CA ASN A 140 13.56 -42.30 13.79
C ASN A 140 14.12 -41.77 12.47
N GLY A 141 15.35 -41.25 12.50
CA GLY A 141 16.02 -40.70 11.31
C GLY A 141 15.48 -39.36 10.82
N GLY A 142 14.80 -38.60 11.68
CA GLY A 142 14.14 -37.34 11.33
C GLY A 142 12.62 -37.48 11.15
N GLU A 143 12.10 -38.69 11.02
CA GLU A 143 10.67 -38.96 10.83
C GLU A 143 9.99 -39.36 12.16
N ALA A 144 8.77 -38.84 12.39
CA ALA A 144 7.97 -39.24 13.53
C ALA A 144 7.47 -40.68 13.37
N VAL A 145 7.52 -41.47 14.44
CA VAL A 145 7.02 -42.84 14.47
C VAL A 145 5.68 -42.87 15.20
N ASP A 146 4.65 -43.33 14.50
CA ASP A 146 3.33 -43.56 15.09
C ASP A 146 3.34 -44.83 15.94
N LEU A 147 3.46 -44.66 17.26
CA LEU A 147 3.39 -45.77 18.20
C LEU A 147 1.94 -46.25 18.36
N THR A 148 1.72 -47.55 18.16
CA THR A 148 0.40 -48.19 18.32
C THR A 148 0.35 -49.20 19.47
N SER A 149 1.47 -49.43 20.14
CA SER A 149 1.63 -50.44 21.19
C SER A 149 2.87 -50.17 22.06
N ASN A 150 2.85 -50.71 23.27
CA ASN A 150 3.97 -50.69 24.23
C ASN A 150 5.21 -51.46 23.77
N GLU A 151 5.07 -52.28 22.74
CA GLU A 151 6.18 -53.00 22.12
C GLU A 151 6.06 -52.85 20.60
N MET A 152 7.12 -52.38 19.96
CA MET A 152 7.17 -52.14 18.51
C MET A 152 8.57 -52.42 17.98
N THR A 153 8.66 -53.09 16.84
CA THR A 153 9.92 -53.24 16.11
C THR A 153 10.10 -52.05 15.18
N LEU A 154 11.25 -51.39 15.30
CA LEU A 154 11.68 -50.28 14.46
C LEU A 154 12.73 -50.79 13.47
N ASP A 155 12.58 -50.36 12.24
CA ASP A 155 13.57 -50.55 11.19
C ASP A 155 14.55 -49.37 11.21
N LYS A 156 15.84 -49.65 11.05
CA LYS A 156 16.86 -48.62 10.89
C LYS A 156 16.57 -47.81 9.62
N PRO A 157 16.42 -46.47 9.71
CA PRO A 157 16.29 -45.60 8.55
C PRO A 157 17.54 -45.66 7.65
N ALA A 158 17.37 -45.28 6.39
CA ALA A 158 18.51 -45.14 5.49
C ALA A 158 19.53 -44.13 6.06
N GLY A 159 20.80 -44.48 5.91
CA GLY A 159 21.92 -43.59 6.16
C GLY A 159 22.79 -43.90 7.37
N THR A 160 24.07 -43.57 7.21
CA THR A 160 25.15 -43.98 8.13
C THR A 160 24.98 -43.38 9.52
N TYR A 161 24.44 -42.18 9.62
CA TYR A 161 24.26 -41.42 10.86
C TYR A 161 22.81 -41.38 11.34
N ALA A 162 21.97 -42.32 10.91
CA ALA A 162 20.59 -42.42 11.37
C ALA A 162 20.54 -42.46 12.91
N ARG A 163 19.65 -41.64 13.49
CA ARG A 163 19.45 -41.52 14.94
C ARG A 163 18.07 -41.99 15.35
N LEU A 164 17.98 -42.53 16.55
CA LEU A 164 16.73 -42.72 17.27
C LEU A 164 16.66 -41.69 18.39
N GLU A 165 15.57 -40.94 18.43
CA GLU A 165 15.26 -39.98 19.48
C GLU A 165 13.92 -40.33 20.12
N VAL A 166 13.90 -40.33 21.45
CA VAL A 166 12.73 -40.60 22.26
C VAL A 166 12.54 -39.42 23.18
N ASN A 167 11.38 -38.78 23.11
CA ASN A 167 11.01 -37.67 23.98
C ASN A 167 9.88 -38.12 24.90
N ALA A 168 9.97 -37.76 26.18
CA ALA A 168 8.81 -37.85 27.06
C ALA A 168 7.77 -36.79 26.66
N SER A 169 6.50 -37.15 26.77
CA SER A 169 5.39 -36.21 26.71
C SER A 169 5.44 -35.21 27.86
N ASP A 170 4.65 -34.13 27.78
CA ASP A 170 4.76 -33.02 28.73
C ASP A 170 4.41 -33.41 30.18
N GLU A 171 3.59 -34.43 30.38
CA GLU A 171 3.19 -34.92 31.71
C GLU A 171 4.19 -35.92 32.31
N TYR A 172 5.19 -36.37 31.55
CA TYR A 172 6.08 -37.46 31.94
C TYR A 172 7.56 -37.10 31.77
N LEU A 173 8.41 -37.97 32.33
CA LEU A 173 9.87 -37.98 32.17
C LEU A 173 10.34 -39.39 31.89
N LEU A 174 11.46 -39.52 31.17
CA LEU A 174 12.15 -40.80 30.99
C LEU A 174 12.89 -41.13 32.28
N SER A 175 12.39 -42.09 33.04
CA SER A 175 12.98 -42.51 34.32
C SER A 175 14.14 -43.49 34.12
N SER A 176 14.11 -44.30 33.06
CA SER A 176 15.15 -45.26 32.68
C SER A 176 15.10 -45.51 31.17
N VAL A 177 16.28 -45.65 30.54
CA VAL A 177 16.42 -46.13 29.17
C VAL A 177 17.50 -47.19 29.14
N LYS A 178 17.11 -48.44 28.88
CA LYS A 178 18.04 -49.56 28.79
C LYS A 178 18.15 -50.04 27.36
N VAL A 179 19.38 -50.26 26.90
CA VAL A 179 19.66 -50.86 25.59
C VAL A 179 20.36 -52.19 25.83
N ALA A 180 19.76 -53.28 25.37
CA ALA A 180 20.22 -54.65 25.63
C ALA A 180 20.44 -54.92 27.14
N GLY A 181 19.58 -54.33 28.00
CA GLY A 181 19.62 -54.47 29.46
C GLY A 181 20.60 -53.53 30.18
N GLU A 182 21.39 -52.72 29.46
CA GLU A 182 22.30 -51.74 30.05
C GLU A 182 21.67 -50.35 30.13
N GLU A 183 21.68 -49.74 31.32
CA GLU A 183 21.21 -48.37 31.53
C GLU A 183 22.04 -47.35 30.74
N LYS A 184 21.36 -46.46 30.01
CA LYS A 184 21.98 -45.43 29.16
C LYS A 184 21.76 -44.01 29.67
N LEU A 185 20.84 -43.79 30.59
CA LEU A 185 20.70 -42.49 31.24
C LEU A 185 21.79 -42.31 32.30
N SER A 186 22.55 -41.21 32.21
CA SER A 186 23.54 -40.84 33.25
C SER A 186 22.88 -40.29 34.52
N THR A 187 21.67 -39.74 34.38
CA THR A 187 20.80 -39.28 35.46
C THR A 187 19.36 -39.67 35.14
N PRO A 188 18.57 -40.16 36.10
CA PRO A 188 17.16 -40.49 35.87
C PRO A 188 16.32 -39.22 35.64
N ASN A 189 15.13 -39.39 35.08
CA ASN A 189 14.08 -38.37 34.92
C ASN A 189 14.46 -37.23 33.96
N VAL A 190 14.78 -37.58 32.72
CA VAL A 190 15.13 -36.63 31.64
C VAL A 190 13.98 -36.44 30.66
N ASP A 191 13.96 -35.31 29.95
CA ASP A 191 12.95 -35.02 28.94
C ASP A 191 13.12 -35.83 27.65
N SER A 192 14.35 -36.22 27.31
CA SER A 192 14.61 -36.96 26.08
C SER A 192 15.90 -37.79 26.13
N TRP A 193 15.96 -38.78 25.25
CA TRP A 193 17.12 -39.62 25.02
C TRP A 193 17.35 -39.79 23.52
N LYS A 194 18.62 -39.72 23.09
CA LYS A 194 19.01 -39.87 21.69
C LYS A 194 20.25 -40.73 21.55
N ALA A 195 20.27 -41.58 20.53
CA ALA A 195 21.41 -42.45 20.21
C ALA A 195 21.50 -42.71 18.70
N TYR A 196 22.69 -43.06 18.23
CA TYR A 196 22.87 -43.47 16.83
C TYR A 196 22.52 -44.94 16.67
N TRP A 197 21.98 -45.30 15.51
CA TRP A 197 21.73 -46.71 15.19
C TRP A 197 23.00 -47.57 15.14
N SER A 198 24.18 -46.95 14.98
CA SER A 198 25.49 -47.62 15.11
C SER A 198 25.73 -48.18 16.52
N ASP A 199 25.09 -47.61 17.54
CA ASP A 199 25.32 -47.94 18.94
C ASP A 199 24.54 -49.19 19.39
N PHE A 200 23.64 -49.67 18.54
CA PHE A 200 22.82 -50.86 18.79
C PHE A 200 23.43 -52.11 18.14
N SER A 201 23.03 -53.31 18.56
CA SER A 201 23.20 -54.53 17.75
C SER A 201 21.95 -54.76 16.89
N ASP A 202 22.05 -55.59 15.84
CA ASP A 202 20.86 -56.05 15.11
C ASP A 202 19.96 -56.88 16.05
N GLY A 203 18.66 -56.55 16.09
CA GLY A 203 17.70 -57.12 17.03
C GLY A 203 17.81 -56.63 18.48
N ALA A 204 18.48 -55.49 18.73
CA ALA A 204 18.59 -54.95 20.09
C ALA A 204 17.21 -54.60 20.69
N VAL A 205 17.06 -54.80 22.00
CA VAL A 205 15.87 -54.38 22.76
C VAL A 205 16.17 -53.07 23.50
N ILE A 206 15.32 -52.07 23.31
CA ILE A 206 15.38 -50.76 23.96
C ILE A 206 14.20 -50.69 24.92
N GLU A 207 14.45 -50.71 26.22
CA GLU A 207 13.42 -50.67 27.27
C GLU A 207 13.38 -49.27 27.88
N ILE A 208 12.19 -48.66 27.88
CA ILE A 208 11.93 -47.32 28.39
C ILE A 208 10.93 -47.44 29.53
N ALA A 209 11.26 -46.80 30.65
CA ALA A 209 10.31 -46.59 31.73
C ALA A 209 10.06 -45.09 31.91
N THR A 210 8.81 -44.72 32.09
CA THR A 210 8.38 -43.35 32.30
C THR A 210 7.93 -43.14 33.75
N THR A 211 7.96 -41.90 34.19
CA THR A 211 7.39 -41.48 35.47
C THR A 211 6.63 -40.17 35.26
N GLU A 212 5.57 -39.95 36.05
CA GLU A 212 4.89 -38.65 36.08
C GLU A 212 5.89 -37.54 36.40
N ARG A 213 5.77 -36.43 35.68
CA ARG A 213 6.60 -35.24 35.89
C ARG A 213 6.24 -34.64 37.26
N PRO A 214 7.21 -34.52 38.19
CA PRO A 214 6.95 -33.86 39.47
C PRO A 214 6.54 -32.41 39.24
N ALA A 215 5.60 -31.91 40.04
CA ALA A 215 5.19 -30.52 39.97
C ALA A 215 6.35 -29.58 40.31
N LYS A 216 6.40 -28.44 39.61
CA LYS A 216 7.26 -27.30 39.98
C LYS A 216 6.37 -26.22 40.57
N THR A 217 6.32 -26.16 41.90
CA THR A 217 5.54 -25.17 42.63
C THR A 217 6.36 -23.89 42.77
N LEU A 218 5.81 -22.76 42.37
CA LEU A 218 6.44 -21.45 42.48
C LEU A 218 5.73 -20.61 43.54
N ASN A 219 6.51 -20.10 44.48
CA ASN A 219 6.07 -19.22 45.56
C ASN A 219 6.74 -17.85 45.41
N ILE A 220 5.96 -16.81 45.15
CA ILE A 220 6.46 -15.43 44.98
C ILE A 220 5.97 -14.58 46.15
N LYS A 221 6.89 -14.12 46.99
CA LYS A 221 6.63 -13.16 48.07
C LYS A 221 6.69 -11.75 47.50
N ALA A 222 5.53 -11.10 47.44
CA ALA A 222 5.40 -9.72 46.98
C ALA A 222 4.14 -9.11 47.57
N ASP A 223 4.12 -7.78 47.69
CA ASP A 223 2.93 -7.07 48.15
C ASP A 223 1.89 -6.96 47.00
N PRO A 224 0.70 -7.57 47.13
CA PRO A 224 -0.33 -7.50 46.10
C PRO A 224 -0.88 -6.09 45.86
N GLU A 225 -0.64 -5.13 46.77
CA GLU A 225 -0.93 -3.71 46.54
C GLU A 225 -0.05 -3.13 45.41
N PHE A 226 1.15 -3.68 45.19
CA PHE A 226 2.15 -3.11 44.30
C PHE A 226 2.36 -3.92 43.01
N VAL A 227 1.99 -5.20 43.00
CA VAL A 227 2.18 -6.08 41.83
C VAL A 227 0.93 -6.86 41.44
N VAL A 228 0.95 -7.31 40.19
CA VAL A 228 0.07 -8.35 39.64
C VAL A 228 0.96 -9.50 39.17
N VAL A 229 0.62 -10.72 39.55
CA VAL A 229 1.27 -11.94 39.05
C VAL A 229 0.32 -12.62 38.08
N LYS A 230 0.81 -12.99 36.90
CA LYS A 230 0.04 -13.70 35.87
C LYS A 230 0.69 -15.03 35.51
N TYR A 231 -0.15 -16.02 35.24
CA TYR A 231 0.26 -17.31 34.71
C TYR A 231 -0.75 -17.75 33.65
N LEU A 232 -0.28 -18.00 32.42
CA LEU A 232 -1.12 -18.34 31.26
C LEU A 232 -2.28 -17.34 31.10
N ASP A 233 -1.94 -16.05 31.05
CA ASP A 233 -2.86 -14.91 30.93
C ASP A 233 -3.90 -14.75 32.07
N THR A 234 -3.79 -15.55 33.12
CA THR A 234 -4.69 -15.51 34.28
C THR A 234 -3.99 -14.89 35.49
N GLU A 235 -4.64 -13.94 36.16
CA GLU A 235 -4.10 -13.36 37.40
C GLU A 235 -4.09 -14.40 38.53
N VAL A 236 -2.97 -14.47 39.23
CA VAL A 236 -2.77 -15.33 40.40
C VAL A 236 -3.13 -14.50 41.63
N GLU A 237 -4.05 -15.01 42.45
CA GLU A 237 -4.43 -14.36 43.70
C GLU A 237 -3.35 -14.59 44.78
N ALA A 238 -3.03 -13.54 45.54
CA ALA A 238 -2.11 -13.66 46.67
C ALA A 238 -2.80 -14.35 47.85
N THR A 239 -2.14 -15.37 48.39
CA THR A 239 -2.58 -16.08 49.61
C THR A 239 -1.72 -15.69 50.80
N ASP A 240 -2.24 -15.91 52.01
CA ASP A 240 -1.46 -15.71 53.24
C ASP A 240 -0.74 -17.01 53.59
N VAL A 241 0.58 -17.00 53.49
CA VAL A 241 1.44 -18.13 53.86
C VAL A 241 2.30 -17.72 55.04
N SER A 242 1.90 -18.14 56.25
CA SER A 242 2.60 -17.84 57.51
C SER A 242 2.74 -16.33 57.81
N GLY A 243 1.73 -15.53 57.49
CA GLY A 243 1.72 -14.08 57.73
C GLY A 243 2.41 -13.26 56.63
N VAL A 244 2.81 -13.89 55.52
CA VAL A 244 3.43 -13.24 54.35
C VAL A 244 2.54 -13.44 53.13
N LYS A 245 2.20 -12.35 52.45
CA LYS A 245 1.47 -12.41 51.17
C LYS A 245 2.35 -13.09 50.11
N THR A 246 1.84 -14.18 49.56
CA THR A 246 2.57 -15.04 48.62
C THR A 246 1.65 -15.46 47.47
N PHE A 247 2.10 -15.26 46.24
CA PHE A 247 1.47 -15.80 45.04
C PHE A 247 1.97 -17.23 44.83
N VAL A 248 1.05 -18.19 44.73
CA VAL A 248 1.38 -19.62 44.64
C VAL A 248 0.90 -20.15 43.30
N VAL A 249 1.84 -20.59 42.46
CA VAL A 249 1.54 -21.34 41.23
C VAL A 249 1.88 -22.80 41.50
N PRO A 250 0.88 -23.69 41.68
CA PRO A 250 1.10 -25.03 42.20
C PRO A 250 1.89 -25.93 41.24
N ASN A 251 1.76 -25.71 39.93
CA ASN A 251 2.52 -26.42 38.91
C ASN A 251 2.73 -25.53 37.69
N VAL A 252 3.96 -25.02 37.51
CA VAL A 252 4.32 -24.28 36.31
C VAL A 252 4.57 -25.28 35.18
N ALA A 253 3.74 -25.24 34.15
CA ALA A 253 3.86 -26.08 32.97
C ALA A 253 5.19 -25.86 32.21
N LYS A 254 5.67 -26.93 31.57
CA LYS A 254 6.92 -26.98 30.80
C LYS A 254 7.01 -25.83 29.80
N ASN A 255 8.17 -25.17 29.75
CA ASN A 255 8.44 -24.03 28.86
C ASN A 255 7.46 -22.85 29.00
N LYS A 256 6.77 -22.73 30.14
CA LYS A 256 5.97 -21.55 30.49
C LYS A 256 6.69 -20.72 31.54
N ASP A 257 6.27 -19.49 31.68
CA ASP A 257 6.75 -18.55 32.67
C ASP A 257 5.60 -17.99 33.49
N VAL A 258 5.98 -17.45 34.65
CA VAL A 258 5.10 -16.68 35.51
C VAL A 258 5.55 -15.23 35.42
N GLU A 259 4.64 -14.37 35.01
CA GLU A 259 4.88 -12.96 34.75
C GLU A 259 4.54 -12.12 35.99
N ILE A 260 5.34 -11.10 36.26
CA ILE A 260 5.18 -10.21 37.41
C ILE A 260 5.21 -8.78 36.89
N PHE A 261 4.09 -8.07 37.06
CA PHE A 261 3.91 -6.69 36.65
C PHE A 261 3.78 -5.76 37.85
N ALA A 262 4.38 -4.58 37.80
CA ALA A 262 4.10 -3.50 38.74
C ALA A 262 2.76 -2.83 38.40
N ARG A 263 1.97 -2.52 39.43
CA ARG A 263 0.74 -1.73 39.33
C ARG A 263 1.05 -0.25 39.10
N GLU A 264 0.01 0.50 38.70
CA GLU A 264 0.09 1.94 38.44
C GLU A 264 0.72 2.70 39.62
N GLY A 265 1.70 3.57 39.34
CA GLY A 265 2.44 4.33 40.35
C GLY A 265 3.57 3.58 41.08
N TYR A 266 3.80 2.29 40.80
CA TYR A 266 4.85 1.47 41.44
C TYR A 266 5.89 0.96 40.43
N ALA A 267 7.02 0.51 40.94
CA ALA A 267 8.08 -0.14 40.17
C ALA A 267 8.71 -1.28 40.98
N LEU A 268 9.35 -2.20 40.27
CA LEU A 268 10.12 -3.30 40.83
C LEU A 268 11.49 -2.77 41.26
N GLU A 269 11.88 -3.13 42.48
CA GLU A 269 13.21 -2.88 43.04
C GLU A 269 14.16 -4.04 42.78
N GLY A 270 13.63 -5.27 42.71
CA GLY A 270 14.44 -6.46 42.40
C GLY A 270 13.70 -7.78 42.49
N LEU A 271 14.27 -8.81 41.85
CA LEU A 271 13.83 -10.19 41.92
C LEU A 271 14.94 -11.03 42.55
N ARG A 272 14.63 -11.71 43.65
CA ARG A 272 15.57 -12.55 44.40
C ARG A 272 15.06 -13.99 44.45
N ASN A 273 15.92 -14.93 44.07
CA ASN A 273 15.70 -16.35 44.35
C ASN A 273 16.10 -16.61 45.81
N GLU A 274 15.16 -16.98 46.68
CA GLU A 274 15.44 -17.23 48.10
C GLU A 274 16.11 -18.58 48.34
N ASP A 275 16.03 -19.49 47.38
CA ASP A 275 16.63 -20.82 47.48
C ASP A 275 18.11 -20.84 47.07
N ARG A 276 18.64 -19.71 46.56
CA ARG A 276 20.03 -19.56 46.11
C ARG A 276 20.62 -18.27 46.65
N THR A 277 21.85 -18.30 47.15
CA THR A 277 22.48 -17.13 47.78
C THR A 277 23.02 -16.09 46.79
N ASP A 278 23.13 -16.45 45.51
CA ASP A 278 23.94 -15.72 44.52
C ASP A 278 23.12 -15.13 43.35
N ASP A 279 21.79 -15.34 43.33
CA ASP A 279 20.90 -14.93 42.21
C ASP A 279 20.06 -13.70 42.60
N GLU A 280 20.64 -12.51 42.48
CA GLU A 280 19.94 -11.23 42.51
C GLU A 280 20.10 -10.54 41.15
N TYR A 281 19.02 -10.44 40.38
CA TYR A 281 18.99 -9.75 39.09
C TYR A 281 18.42 -8.35 39.28
N LEU A 282 19.14 -7.30 38.86
CA LEU A 282 18.71 -5.92 39.08
C LEU A 282 18.84 -5.00 37.86
N GLN A 283 17.74 -4.33 37.55
CA GLN A 283 17.67 -2.97 37.03
C GLN A 283 16.60 -2.22 37.85
N THR A 284 16.94 -1.05 38.40
CA THR A 284 16.01 -0.21 39.16
C THR A 284 15.03 0.49 38.22
N GLY A 285 13.73 0.53 38.56
CA GLY A 285 12.70 1.28 37.80
C GLY A 285 11.84 0.44 36.84
N VAL A 286 12.23 -0.83 36.63
CA VAL A 286 11.52 -1.83 35.83
C VAL A 286 10.09 -2.07 36.34
N VAL A 287 9.15 -2.34 35.44
CA VAL A 287 7.74 -2.63 35.76
C VAL A 287 7.32 -4.06 35.41
N PHE A 288 8.21 -4.84 34.76
CA PHE A 288 7.97 -6.23 34.39
C PHE A 288 9.19 -7.12 34.57
N THR A 289 8.96 -8.31 35.12
CA THR A 289 9.91 -9.42 35.14
C THR A 289 9.16 -10.75 35.06
N ASN A 290 9.85 -11.84 34.75
CA ASN A 290 9.25 -13.17 34.64
C ASN A 290 10.20 -14.27 35.14
N ILE A 291 9.61 -15.40 35.53
CA ILE A 291 10.34 -16.58 36.01
C ILE A 291 9.95 -17.77 35.14
N TRP A 292 10.91 -18.29 34.38
CA TRP A 292 10.71 -19.42 33.48
C TRP A 292 10.79 -20.77 34.19
N GLU A 293 9.93 -21.72 33.81
CA GLU A 293 9.89 -23.08 34.35
C GLU A 293 11.23 -23.83 34.28
N TYR A 294 12.01 -23.64 33.21
CA TYR A 294 13.31 -24.31 33.06
C TYR A 294 14.35 -23.84 34.09
N SER A 295 14.15 -22.66 34.71
CA SER A 295 15.01 -22.14 35.79
C SER A 295 14.67 -22.70 37.17
N MET A 296 13.54 -23.41 37.27
CA MET A 296 12.99 -23.96 38.51
C MET A 296 13.43 -25.42 38.73
N LYS A 297 13.63 -25.80 40.00
CA LYS A 297 13.81 -27.20 40.42
C LYS A 297 12.45 -27.89 40.59
N TYR A 298 12.42 -29.22 40.53
CA TYR A 298 11.24 -30.00 40.94
C TYR A 298 10.94 -29.78 42.43
N GLY A 299 9.66 -29.61 42.78
CA GLY A 299 9.21 -29.20 44.11
C GLY A 299 9.05 -27.69 44.27
N ASP A 300 9.23 -27.18 45.49
CA ASP A 300 9.03 -25.77 45.84
C ASP A 300 10.18 -24.88 45.37
N ASN A 301 9.84 -23.74 44.75
CA ASN A 301 10.76 -22.69 44.33
C ASN A 301 10.34 -21.36 44.97
N ASN A 302 11.20 -20.75 45.78
CA ASN A 302 10.86 -19.55 46.54
C ASN A 302 11.55 -18.31 45.97
N TYR A 303 10.77 -17.28 45.66
CA TYR A 303 11.23 -15.99 45.17
C TYR A 303 10.62 -14.85 45.98
N SER A 304 11.33 -13.72 46.04
CA SER A 304 10.82 -12.48 46.59
C SER A 304 11.01 -11.33 45.62
N VAL A 305 10.01 -10.45 45.51
CA VAL A 305 10.04 -9.26 44.65
C VAL A 305 10.00 -8.01 45.53
N GLY A 306 11.05 -7.20 45.44
CA GLY A 306 11.09 -5.87 46.03
C GLY A 306 10.34 -4.89 45.14
N THR A 307 9.65 -3.92 45.75
CA THR A 307 8.83 -2.93 45.05
C THR A 307 8.84 -1.60 45.78
N TYR A 308 8.65 -0.50 45.06
CA TYR A 308 8.52 0.82 45.68
C TYR A 308 7.52 1.71 44.94
N ASN A 309 6.97 2.70 45.65
CA ASN A 309 6.14 3.75 45.07
C ASN A 309 7.03 4.78 44.35
N LYS A 310 6.80 5.01 43.06
CA LYS A 310 7.64 5.88 42.22
C LYS A 310 7.69 7.31 42.77
N GLU A 311 6.55 7.90 43.06
CA GLU A 311 6.44 9.29 43.56
C GLU A 311 7.20 9.50 44.88
N SER A 312 7.17 8.51 45.78
CA SER A 312 7.90 8.58 47.04
C SER A 312 9.43 8.67 46.87
N ARG A 313 9.96 8.21 45.72
CA ARG A 313 11.40 8.26 45.39
C ARG A 313 11.78 9.39 44.44
N ARG A 314 10.80 10.11 43.86
CA ARG A 314 11.01 11.33 43.07
C ARG A 314 11.15 12.54 43.99
N THR A 315 12.20 12.53 44.81
CA THR A 315 12.46 13.56 45.82
C THR A 315 13.07 14.84 45.25
N ALA A 316 13.61 14.78 44.03
CA ALA A 316 14.09 15.94 43.28
C ALA A 316 13.12 16.31 42.16
N LYS A 317 13.27 17.51 41.62
CA LYS A 317 12.47 18.01 40.50
C LYS A 317 13.33 18.69 39.45
N PHE A 318 12.83 18.74 38.22
CA PHE A 318 13.36 19.60 37.17
C PHE A 318 12.21 20.26 36.41
N LYS A 319 12.51 21.34 35.71
CA LYS A 319 11.55 22.04 34.84
C LYS A 319 11.93 21.86 33.39
N ILE A 320 10.95 21.78 32.52
CA ILE A 320 11.16 21.73 31.08
C ILE A 320 10.17 22.64 30.35
N THR A 321 10.69 23.40 29.38
CA THR A 321 9.89 24.21 28.45
C THR A 321 10.21 23.77 27.03
N VAL A 322 9.19 23.43 26.27
CA VAL A 322 9.32 22.90 24.89
C VAL A 322 8.37 23.66 23.99
N ASP A 323 8.85 24.23 22.88
CA ASP A 323 8.01 24.97 21.94
C ASP A 323 7.08 24.08 21.10
N GLN A 324 7.52 22.88 20.69
CA GLN A 324 6.76 21.91 19.87
C GLN A 324 6.85 20.48 20.45
N PRO A 325 6.24 20.22 21.62
CA PRO A 325 6.33 18.93 22.32
C PRO A 325 5.71 17.76 21.54
N GLU A 326 4.74 18.01 20.67
CA GLU A 326 4.08 17.01 19.84
C GLU A 326 5.02 16.31 18.85
N LYS A 327 6.16 16.95 18.54
CA LYS A 327 7.19 16.41 17.64
C LYS A 327 8.27 15.61 18.37
N LEU A 328 8.21 15.53 19.70
CA LEU A 328 9.25 14.93 20.52
C LEU A 328 8.75 13.70 21.28
N ASP A 329 9.70 12.82 21.55
CA ASP A 329 9.65 11.83 22.60
C ASP A 329 10.60 12.31 23.70
N ILE A 330 10.04 12.59 24.88
CA ILE A 330 10.79 13.01 26.07
C ILE A 330 10.56 11.95 27.13
N LYS A 331 11.61 11.38 27.70
CA LYS A 331 11.48 10.35 28.73
C LYS A 331 12.50 10.53 29.84
N ARG A 332 12.12 10.08 31.04
CA ARG A 332 13.09 9.76 32.08
C ARG A 332 13.72 8.41 31.75
N ASN A 333 15.00 8.23 32.08
CA ASN A 333 15.59 6.89 32.00
C ASN A 333 14.89 5.96 33.01
N GLY A 334 14.85 4.65 32.77
CA GLY A 334 14.28 3.69 33.72
C GLY A 334 12.82 3.93 34.17
N ASP A 335 12.06 4.81 33.50
CA ASP A 335 10.65 5.08 33.79
C ASP A 335 9.78 4.43 32.71
N PHE A 336 9.02 3.42 33.13
CA PHE A 336 8.21 2.59 32.25
C PHE A 336 6.74 2.64 32.65
N LYS A 337 5.87 2.47 31.65
CA LYS A 337 4.42 2.43 31.83
C LYS A 337 4.03 1.17 32.60
N ALA A 338 3.31 1.31 33.70
CA ALA A 338 2.87 0.18 34.52
C ALA A 338 2.05 -0.83 33.71
N MET A 339 2.02 -2.09 34.16
CA MET A 339 1.31 -3.19 33.49
C MET A 339 1.71 -3.42 32.03
N THR A 340 2.97 -3.14 31.67
CA THR A 340 3.55 -3.41 30.34
C THR A 340 4.86 -4.18 30.47
N THR A 341 5.37 -4.73 29.37
CA THR A 341 6.68 -5.38 29.28
C THR A 341 7.82 -4.35 29.20
N ASN A 342 7.87 -3.43 30.16
CA ASN A 342 8.80 -2.30 30.21
C ASN A 342 8.71 -1.37 28.99
N ASN A 343 7.48 -1.04 28.57
CA ASN A 343 7.26 -0.01 27.57
C ASN A 343 7.60 1.36 28.16
N VAL A 344 8.27 2.19 27.37
CA VAL A 344 8.70 3.53 27.78
C VAL A 344 7.51 4.40 28.16
N ASP A 345 7.65 5.17 29.24
CA ASP A 345 6.72 6.24 29.59
C ASP A 345 7.27 7.61 29.16
N TYR A 346 6.46 8.37 28.41
CA TYR A 346 6.89 9.65 27.84
C TYR A 346 6.25 10.82 28.57
N LEU A 347 7.06 11.85 28.84
CA LEU A 347 6.61 13.14 29.35
C LEU A 347 5.91 13.93 28.24
N MET A 348 4.82 14.60 28.59
CA MET A 348 3.98 15.37 27.67
C MET A 348 3.84 16.81 28.17
N PRO A 349 4.89 17.64 28.11
CA PRO A 349 4.78 19.06 28.45
C PRO A 349 3.87 19.79 27.47
N GLU A 350 3.24 20.88 27.93
CA GLU A 350 2.45 21.75 27.06
C GLU A 350 3.35 22.72 26.28
N ALA A 351 2.98 23.02 25.04
CA ALA A 351 3.77 23.86 24.13
C ALA A 351 4.02 25.26 24.71
N GLY A 352 5.29 25.64 24.85
CA GLY A 352 5.74 26.93 25.37
C GLY A 352 5.54 27.12 26.89
N VAL A 353 5.05 26.12 27.61
CA VAL A 353 4.74 26.21 29.05
C VAL A 353 5.85 25.54 29.86
N GLU A 354 6.34 26.24 30.88
CA GLU A 354 7.27 25.66 31.86
C GLU A 354 6.52 24.60 32.69
N THR A 355 6.91 23.33 32.55
CA THR A 355 6.31 22.20 33.25
C THR A 355 7.31 21.61 34.24
N GLU A 356 6.89 21.40 35.50
CA GLU A 356 7.71 20.81 36.55
C GLU A 356 7.44 19.29 36.66
N TYR A 357 8.52 18.50 36.66
CA TYR A 357 8.46 17.04 36.78
C TYR A 357 9.33 16.56 37.95
N GLY A 358 8.80 15.62 38.75
CA GLY A 358 9.59 14.89 39.72
C GLY A 358 10.59 13.94 39.04
N ILE A 359 11.72 13.65 39.69
CA ILE A 359 12.74 12.71 39.20
C ILE A 359 13.47 12.00 40.34
N ASN A 360 13.74 10.72 40.18
CA ASN A 360 14.69 9.95 40.98
C ASN A 360 16.09 10.05 40.35
N LEU A 361 16.94 10.94 40.87
CA LEU A 361 18.25 11.24 40.28
C LEU A 361 19.18 10.03 40.08
N ALA A 362 19.00 8.95 40.84
CA ALA A 362 19.86 7.76 40.76
C ALA A 362 19.42 6.74 39.70
N ALA A 363 18.11 6.63 39.45
CA ALA A 363 17.54 5.63 38.54
C ALA A 363 17.00 6.25 37.24
N GLU A 364 16.53 7.49 37.31
CA GLU A 364 15.77 8.13 36.23
C GLU A 364 16.57 9.14 35.39
N ASN A 365 17.81 9.42 35.79
CA ASN A 365 18.75 10.17 34.95
C ASN A 365 19.41 9.27 33.89
N PRO A 366 19.78 9.82 32.74
CA PRO A 366 19.48 11.17 32.22
C PRO A 366 18.05 11.30 31.67
N VAL A 367 17.58 12.54 31.44
CA VAL A 367 16.36 12.82 30.65
C VAL A 367 16.72 12.76 29.17
N ASP A 368 16.10 11.84 28.43
CA ASP A 368 16.32 11.69 26.99
C ASP A 368 15.26 12.46 26.19
N ILE A 369 15.71 13.21 25.21
CA ILE A 369 14.89 14.02 24.30
C ILE A 369 15.26 13.63 22.87
N ARG A 370 14.30 13.19 22.07
CA ARG A 370 14.51 12.83 20.67
C ARG A 370 13.31 13.21 19.81
N PRO A 371 13.47 13.35 18.50
CA PRO A 371 12.36 13.51 17.60
C PRO A 371 11.50 12.24 17.52
N ARG A 372 10.18 12.42 17.46
CA ARG A 372 9.20 11.33 17.29
C ARG A 372 9.20 10.77 15.87
N VAL A 373 9.42 11.64 14.89
CA VAL A 373 9.49 11.28 13.47
C VAL A 373 10.93 11.41 12.99
N ASN A 374 11.45 10.36 12.36
CA ASN A 374 12.80 10.38 11.79
C ASN A 374 12.96 11.55 10.79
N GLY A 375 14.09 12.25 10.85
CA GLY A 375 14.36 13.45 10.05
C GLY A 375 13.83 14.76 10.63
N THR A 376 13.03 14.73 11.71
CA THR A 376 12.68 15.96 12.45
C THR A 376 13.93 16.52 13.14
N LYS A 377 14.24 17.78 12.88
CA LYS A 377 15.41 18.47 13.43
C LYS A 377 15.02 19.25 14.69
N ILE A 378 15.88 19.21 15.70
CA ILE A 378 15.75 20.01 16.92
C ILE A 378 16.75 21.16 16.80
N TYR A 379 16.27 22.41 16.82
CA TYR A 379 17.16 23.58 16.70
C TYR A 379 18.21 23.59 17.81
N ARG A 380 17.79 23.50 19.08
CA ARG A 380 18.72 23.38 20.21
C ARG A 380 18.05 22.87 21.49
N VAL A 381 18.88 22.31 22.36
CA VAL A 381 18.53 21.96 23.74
C VAL A 381 19.49 22.71 24.66
N GLN A 382 18.95 23.38 25.68
CA GLN A 382 19.71 24.13 26.66
C GLN A 382 19.35 23.68 28.07
N LYS A 383 20.32 23.73 28.97
CA LYS A 383 20.16 23.44 30.39
C LYS A 383 20.62 24.64 31.22
N ARG A 384 19.91 24.91 32.30
CA ARG A 384 20.28 25.92 33.30
C ARG A 384 20.22 25.31 34.70
N ALA A 385 21.28 25.49 35.49
CA ALA A 385 21.30 25.05 36.87
C ALA A 385 20.41 25.95 37.75
N GLN A 386 19.83 25.39 38.82
CA GLN A 386 19.01 26.16 39.76
C GLN A 386 19.76 27.41 40.28
N GLY A 387 19.16 28.59 40.12
CA GLY A 387 19.74 29.86 40.57
C GLY A 387 20.85 30.43 39.69
N SER A 388 21.18 29.79 38.56
CA SER A 388 22.04 30.35 37.53
C SER A 388 21.25 31.24 36.57
N GLU A 389 21.88 32.29 36.05
CA GLU A 389 21.34 33.08 34.92
C GLU A 389 21.78 32.53 33.55
N GLU A 390 22.80 31.66 33.52
CA GLU A 390 23.44 31.17 32.30
C GLU A 390 22.77 29.89 31.77
N TRP A 391 22.39 29.90 30.49
CA TRP A 391 21.96 28.73 29.73
C TRP A 391 23.15 28.10 29.02
N ILE A 392 23.34 26.80 29.22
CA ILE A 392 24.39 26.01 28.59
C ILE A 392 23.75 25.14 27.51
N GLU A 393 24.25 25.23 26.27
CA GLU A 393 23.82 24.33 25.20
C GLU A 393 24.24 22.88 25.46
N VAL A 394 23.31 21.95 25.30
CA VAL A 394 23.57 20.52 25.44
C VAL A 394 24.09 19.98 24.12
N THR A 395 25.28 19.38 24.14
CA THR A 395 25.89 18.80 22.94
C THR A 395 25.24 17.46 22.58
N LYS A 396 24.81 17.33 21.32
CA LYS A 396 24.30 16.09 20.71
C LYS A 396 25.41 15.01 20.63
N PRO A 397 25.12 13.72 20.92
CA PRO A 397 26.03 12.61 20.60
C PRO A 397 26.22 12.48 19.08
N SER A 398 27.45 12.23 18.62
CA SER A 398 27.85 12.40 17.21
C SER A 398 27.13 11.52 16.16
N TYR A 399 26.25 10.59 16.56
CA TYR A 399 25.61 9.61 15.66
C TYR A 399 24.08 9.58 15.67
N TYR A 400 23.40 10.24 16.63
CA TYR A 400 21.94 10.14 16.78
C TYR A 400 21.33 11.51 17.03
N ASP A 401 20.16 11.79 16.45
CA ASP A 401 19.28 12.93 16.81
C ASP A 401 18.65 12.72 18.20
N ASN A 402 19.47 12.47 19.21
CA ASN A 402 19.03 12.40 20.60
C ASN A 402 19.85 13.37 21.45
N PHE A 403 19.21 13.93 22.46
CA PHE A 403 19.86 14.70 23.51
C PHE A 403 19.65 13.95 24.81
N SER A 404 20.72 13.87 25.60
CA SER A 404 20.68 13.23 26.91
C SER A 404 21.10 14.27 27.95
N VAL A 405 20.16 14.65 28.81
CA VAL A 405 20.32 15.77 29.75
C VAL A 405 20.31 15.21 31.17
N THR A 406 21.50 15.13 31.79
CA THR A 406 21.60 14.83 33.22
C THR A 406 21.15 16.05 34.02
N VAL A 407 20.13 15.90 34.86
CA VAL A 407 19.59 16.97 35.71
C VAL A 407 19.92 16.78 37.19
N ALA A 408 19.98 17.87 37.94
CA ALA A 408 19.97 17.94 39.39
C ALA A 408 18.66 18.59 39.89
N ASP A 409 18.45 18.59 41.21
CA ASP A 409 17.25 19.20 41.80
C ASP A 409 17.15 20.71 41.48
N GLY A 410 16.01 21.11 40.94
CA GLY A 410 15.71 22.49 40.54
C GLY A 410 16.29 22.93 39.19
N ASP A 411 16.96 22.05 38.44
CA ASP A 411 17.47 22.39 37.11
C ASP A 411 16.34 22.65 36.10
N GLU A 412 16.65 23.44 35.08
CA GLU A 412 15.73 23.77 33.99
C GLU A 412 16.28 23.31 32.64
N ILE A 413 15.40 22.81 31.79
CA ILE A 413 15.66 22.44 30.40
C ILE A 413 14.80 23.31 29.49
N LYS A 414 15.40 23.81 28.42
CA LYS A 414 14.69 24.47 27.33
C LYS A 414 14.96 23.75 26.03
N VAL A 415 13.91 23.40 25.30
CA VAL A 415 13.99 22.73 24.00
C VAL A 415 13.30 23.62 22.97
N ASP A 416 14.09 24.13 22.03
CA ASP A 416 13.58 24.84 20.86
C ASP A 416 13.67 23.86 19.68
N VAL A 417 12.54 23.38 19.19
CA VAL A 417 12.42 22.55 17.99
C VAL A 417 12.38 23.43 16.74
N ALA A 418 11.62 24.53 16.79
CA ALA A 418 11.52 25.46 15.69
C ALA A 418 12.82 26.26 15.52
N TYR A 419 13.33 26.28 14.28
CA TYR A 419 14.38 27.24 13.92
C TYR A 419 13.79 28.65 13.81
N PRO A 420 14.54 29.70 14.17
CA PRO A 420 14.15 31.09 13.92
C PRO A 420 13.87 31.33 12.43
N ASP A 421 12.84 32.11 12.11
CA ASP A 421 12.53 32.53 10.74
C ASP A 421 13.54 33.59 10.26
N ILE A 422 14.66 33.12 9.73
CA ILE A 422 15.78 33.92 9.23
C ILE A 422 16.13 33.44 7.83
N ASP A 423 16.26 34.38 6.89
CA ASP A 423 16.77 34.12 5.54
C ASP A 423 18.29 34.23 5.53
N LEU A 424 18.97 33.18 5.09
CA LEU A 424 20.43 33.09 4.91
C LEU A 424 20.76 33.21 3.43
N ASN A 425 21.73 34.06 3.07
CA ASN A 425 22.15 34.21 1.69
C ASN A 425 22.93 32.98 1.23
N VAL A 426 22.64 32.52 0.02
CA VAL A 426 23.38 31.44 -0.63
C VAL A 426 24.04 31.96 -1.90
N THR A 427 25.35 31.80 -2.02
CA THR A 427 26.12 32.21 -3.19
C THR A 427 26.89 31.04 -3.78
N PHE A 428 27.05 31.05 -5.10
CA PHE A 428 27.80 30.03 -5.83
C PHE A 428 28.97 30.67 -6.56
N THR A 429 30.16 30.12 -6.35
CA THR A 429 31.41 30.63 -6.93
C THR A 429 32.22 29.50 -7.55
N ALA A 430 33.18 29.86 -8.39
CA ALA A 430 34.20 28.96 -8.91
C ALA A 430 35.58 29.35 -8.36
N PRO A 431 36.58 28.45 -8.39
CA PRO A 431 37.94 28.80 -7.99
C PRO A 431 38.46 30.03 -8.73
N ALA A 432 39.36 30.78 -8.07
CA ALA A 432 39.93 32.00 -8.63
C ALA A 432 40.46 31.79 -10.07
N GLY A 433 40.01 32.64 -11.00
CA GLY A 433 40.34 32.56 -12.42
C GLY A 433 39.37 31.71 -13.27
N GLN A 434 38.33 31.14 -12.66
CA GLN A 434 37.22 30.46 -13.35
C GLN A 434 35.91 31.23 -13.15
N THR A 435 34.92 30.94 -14.00
CA THR A 435 33.55 31.47 -13.86
C THR A 435 32.64 30.30 -13.49
N PHE A 436 31.76 30.51 -12.52
CA PHE A 436 30.74 29.52 -12.17
C PHE A 436 29.67 29.50 -13.26
N ASP A 437 29.36 28.32 -13.78
CA ASP A 437 28.28 28.11 -14.74
C ASP A 437 27.07 27.53 -13.99
N PRO A 438 25.92 28.24 -13.91
CA PRO A 438 24.69 27.72 -13.30
C PRO A 438 24.27 26.34 -13.80
N ALA A 439 24.59 25.99 -15.06
CA ALA A 439 24.30 24.66 -15.62
C ALA A 439 25.16 23.52 -15.01
N THR A 440 26.08 23.83 -14.08
CA THR A 440 26.85 22.83 -13.32
C THR A 440 25.92 21.88 -12.55
N PHE A 441 24.76 22.37 -12.11
CA PHE A 441 23.74 21.58 -11.43
C PHE A 441 22.52 21.41 -12.34
N ALA A 442 21.94 20.21 -12.37
CA ALA A 442 20.70 19.97 -13.08
C ALA A 442 19.51 20.58 -12.31
N TYR A 443 19.53 20.44 -10.98
CA TYR A 443 18.53 21.02 -10.09
C TYR A 443 19.03 21.07 -8.64
N VAL A 444 18.30 21.82 -7.82
CA VAL A 444 18.51 21.98 -6.39
C VAL A 444 17.24 21.58 -5.65
N ASP A 445 17.37 20.77 -4.62
CA ASP A 445 16.28 20.40 -3.72
C ASP A 445 16.46 21.18 -2.41
N ILE A 446 15.41 21.87 -1.96
CA ILE A 446 15.36 22.56 -0.67
C ILE A 446 14.15 22.01 0.08
N ASP A 447 14.41 21.35 1.21
CA ASP A 447 13.41 20.71 2.07
C ASP A 447 12.41 19.80 1.32
N GLY A 448 12.91 19.02 0.35
CA GLY A 448 12.13 18.08 -0.45
C GLY A 448 11.44 18.70 -1.66
N LYS A 449 11.61 20.00 -1.90
CA LYS A 449 11.06 20.68 -3.08
C LYS A 449 12.18 21.00 -4.07
N ARG A 450 11.99 20.58 -5.32
CA ARG A 450 12.97 20.76 -6.39
C ARG A 450 12.80 22.11 -7.10
N TYR A 451 13.93 22.67 -7.48
CA TYR A 451 14.05 23.93 -8.20
C TYR A 451 15.10 23.78 -9.29
N ARG A 452 14.88 24.42 -10.44
CA ARG A 452 15.96 24.63 -11.42
C ARG A 452 17.17 25.26 -10.77
N ALA A 453 18.35 24.73 -11.09
CA ALA A 453 19.60 25.23 -10.56
C ALA A 453 19.77 26.73 -10.79
N SER A 454 19.51 27.20 -12.02
CA SER A 454 19.63 28.62 -12.37
C SER A 454 18.88 29.53 -11.40
N ARG A 455 17.63 29.20 -11.03
CA ARG A 455 16.82 30.02 -10.11
C ARG A 455 17.39 30.13 -8.69
N VAL A 456 18.19 29.15 -8.26
CA VAL A 456 18.76 29.10 -6.90
C VAL A 456 20.21 29.58 -6.90
N THR A 457 20.90 29.46 -8.04
CA THR A 457 22.29 29.90 -8.18
C THR A 457 22.41 31.36 -8.61
N ASP A 458 21.30 32.01 -9.00
CA ASP A 458 21.25 33.43 -9.30
C ASP A 458 21.58 34.29 -8.06
N GLU A 459 22.14 35.47 -8.30
CA GLU A 459 22.53 36.42 -7.24
C GLU A 459 21.30 36.83 -6.39
N GLY A 460 21.46 36.78 -5.06
CA GLY A 460 20.43 37.20 -4.10
C GLY A 460 19.48 36.09 -3.62
N SER A 461 19.76 34.83 -3.95
CA SER A 461 19.00 33.67 -3.46
C SER A 461 19.16 33.47 -1.95
N THR A 462 18.06 33.18 -1.26
CA THR A 462 18.06 32.93 0.19
C THR A 462 17.45 31.57 0.54
N VAL A 463 17.89 31.01 1.67
CA VAL A 463 17.34 29.78 2.25
C VAL A 463 17.05 29.99 3.73
N LYS A 464 15.96 29.39 4.22
CA LYS A 464 15.56 29.52 5.62
C LYS A 464 16.56 28.81 6.55
N PHE A 465 16.83 29.44 7.69
CA PHE A 465 17.65 28.82 8.73
C PHE A 465 16.99 27.52 9.23
N GLY A 466 17.76 26.43 9.30
CA GLY A 466 17.28 25.08 9.61
C GLY A 466 16.97 24.20 8.39
N SER A 467 16.89 24.78 7.19
CA SER A 467 16.64 24.03 5.95
C SER A 467 17.78 23.06 5.60
N SER A 468 17.43 22.06 4.80
CA SER A 468 18.33 21.18 4.07
C SER A 468 18.32 21.52 2.59
N MET A 469 19.49 21.55 1.98
CA MET A 469 19.68 21.71 0.55
C MET A 469 20.46 20.55 -0.02
N ASN A 470 19.97 19.97 -1.11
CA ASN A 470 20.68 18.97 -1.91
C ASN A 470 20.91 19.52 -3.32
N LEU A 471 22.17 19.64 -3.74
CA LEU A 471 22.55 20.08 -5.08
C LEU A 471 22.82 18.84 -5.94
N TYR A 472 22.14 18.71 -7.08
CA TYR A 472 22.29 17.58 -7.99
C TYR A 472 23.14 17.97 -9.20
N PRO A 473 24.39 17.48 -9.33
CA PRO A 473 25.25 17.80 -10.45
C PRO A 473 24.64 17.40 -11.79
N HIS A 474 24.84 18.22 -12.82
CA HIS A 474 24.48 17.89 -14.20
C HIS A 474 25.56 16.96 -14.79
N THR A 475 25.60 15.72 -14.31
CA THR A 475 26.72 14.78 -14.50
C THR A 475 27.08 14.46 -15.96
N LYS A 476 26.16 14.65 -16.90
CA LYS A 476 26.41 14.49 -18.34
C LYS A 476 27.18 15.68 -18.93
N LEU A 477 26.83 16.90 -18.51
CA LEU A 477 27.43 18.13 -19.02
C LEU A 477 28.66 18.57 -18.22
N PHE A 478 28.74 18.21 -16.93
CA PHE A 478 29.83 18.58 -16.03
C PHE A 478 30.33 17.40 -15.20
N THR A 479 31.65 17.31 -15.08
CA THR A 479 32.31 16.43 -14.09
C THR A 479 32.70 17.26 -12.87
N LEU A 480 32.01 17.03 -11.75
CA LEU A 480 32.33 17.67 -10.47
C LEU A 480 33.61 17.06 -9.87
N SER A 481 34.55 17.91 -9.46
CA SER A 481 35.82 17.47 -8.85
C SER A 481 35.94 17.86 -7.37
N ARG A 482 35.36 18.99 -6.97
CA ARG A 482 35.37 19.48 -5.59
C ARG A 482 34.24 20.47 -5.36
N ALA A 483 33.69 20.48 -4.16
CA ALA A 483 32.88 21.58 -3.66
C ALA A 483 33.26 21.89 -2.19
N THR A 484 33.13 23.15 -1.80
CA THR A 484 33.27 23.58 -0.41
C THR A 484 32.17 24.56 -0.03
N ALA A 485 31.66 24.48 1.18
CA ALA A 485 30.76 25.46 1.78
C ALA A 485 31.52 26.27 2.83
N ASN A 486 31.64 27.59 2.64
CA ASN A 486 32.46 28.47 3.48
C ASN A 486 33.89 27.93 3.70
N GLY A 487 34.49 27.35 2.65
CA GLY A 487 35.83 26.76 2.66
C GLY A 487 35.94 25.33 3.24
N ASN A 488 34.88 24.82 3.88
CA ASN A 488 34.85 23.44 4.39
C ASN A 488 34.43 22.47 3.29
N TYR A 489 35.08 21.31 3.21
CA TYR A 489 34.75 20.29 2.22
C TYR A 489 33.32 19.77 2.40
N VAL A 490 32.55 19.73 1.30
CA VAL A 490 31.22 19.12 1.27
C VAL A 490 31.35 17.78 0.57
N TYR A 491 30.92 16.71 1.23
CA TYR A 491 30.97 15.36 0.68
C TYR A 491 30.00 15.25 -0.50
N ALA A 492 30.48 14.72 -1.62
CA ALA A 492 29.71 14.55 -2.86
C ALA A 492 29.86 13.12 -3.37
N TRP A 493 28.74 12.43 -3.62
CA TRP A 493 28.74 11.13 -4.31
C TRP A 493 27.87 11.20 -5.57
N SER A 494 26.55 11.30 -5.40
CA SER A 494 25.58 11.56 -6.48
C SER A 494 24.87 12.93 -6.35
N SER A 495 24.93 13.53 -5.16
CA SER A 495 24.50 14.88 -4.83
C SER A 495 25.46 15.50 -3.81
N LEU A 496 25.35 16.81 -3.60
CA LEU A 496 25.96 17.52 -2.47
C LEU A 496 24.87 17.88 -1.47
N ASN A 497 25.00 17.41 -0.24
CA ASN A 497 24.00 17.67 0.80
C ASN A 497 24.58 18.69 1.79
N TYR A 498 23.80 19.71 2.12
CA TYR A 498 24.19 20.74 3.08
C TYR A 498 23.01 21.11 3.99
N GLU A 499 23.28 21.28 5.28
CA GLU A 499 22.29 21.68 6.27
C GLU A 499 22.64 23.04 6.85
N PHE A 500 21.68 23.96 6.81
CA PHE A 500 21.80 25.31 7.33
C PHE A 500 21.60 25.31 8.85
N THR A 501 22.56 24.73 9.58
CA THR A 501 22.52 24.57 11.05
C THR A 501 23.19 25.71 11.82
N LYS A 502 23.81 26.66 11.11
CA LYS A 502 24.35 27.89 11.66
C LYS A 502 23.64 29.11 11.05
N ASN A 503 23.43 30.13 11.87
CA ASN A 503 22.94 31.44 11.43
C ASN A 503 24.08 32.22 10.77
N GLU A 504 24.50 31.77 9.58
CA GLU A 504 25.52 32.42 8.76
C GLU A 504 25.20 32.21 7.27
N ASP A 505 25.53 33.20 6.45
CA ASP A 505 25.45 33.07 4.99
C ASP A 505 26.42 31.98 4.49
N VAL A 506 26.07 31.35 3.36
CA VAL A 506 26.83 30.20 2.83
C VAL A 506 27.28 30.45 1.39
N GLU A 507 28.59 30.42 1.19
CA GLU A 507 29.22 30.41 -0.13
C GLU A 507 29.61 28.97 -0.52
N PHE A 508 29.04 28.47 -1.62
CA PHE A 508 29.45 27.23 -2.26
C PHE A 508 30.49 27.52 -3.36
N CYS A 509 31.75 27.18 -3.11
CA CYS A 509 32.78 27.19 -4.15
C CYS A 509 32.84 25.82 -4.84
N VAL A 510 32.53 25.78 -6.13
CA VAL A 510 32.34 24.56 -6.93
C VAL A 510 33.39 24.48 -8.02
N THR A 511 34.13 23.36 -8.07
CA THR A 511 35.09 23.06 -9.13
C THR A 511 34.55 21.95 -10.02
N ALA A 512 34.16 22.30 -11.24
CA ALA A 512 33.64 21.38 -12.24
C ALA A 512 34.36 21.57 -13.59
N ALA A 513 34.47 20.48 -14.35
CA ALA A 513 34.97 20.51 -15.73
C ALA A 513 33.82 20.22 -16.68
N LYS A 514 33.58 21.11 -17.65
CA LYS A 514 32.56 20.94 -18.69
C LYS A 514 32.96 19.79 -19.63
N ALA A 515 31.95 19.09 -20.16
CA ALA A 515 32.15 18.02 -21.13
C ALA A 515 32.94 18.54 -22.36
N SER A 516 33.81 17.70 -22.91
CA SER A 516 34.64 18.07 -24.07
C SER A 516 33.84 18.20 -25.36
N THR A 517 32.62 17.67 -25.39
CA THR A 517 31.74 17.67 -26.55
C THR A 517 30.32 17.99 -26.10
N THR A 518 29.82 19.13 -26.57
CA THR A 518 28.48 19.66 -26.30
C THR A 518 27.83 20.11 -27.60
N TYR A 519 26.51 20.15 -27.61
CA TYR A 519 25.70 20.56 -28.75
C TYR A 519 24.61 21.53 -28.33
N ASN A 520 24.28 22.45 -29.22
CA ASN A 520 23.16 23.36 -29.05
C ASN A 520 21.88 22.69 -29.56
N VAL A 521 20.88 22.63 -28.71
CA VAL A 521 19.53 22.14 -29.03
C VAL A 521 18.57 23.32 -28.94
N THR A 522 17.94 23.65 -30.07
CA THR A 522 16.95 24.73 -30.17
C THR A 522 15.57 24.12 -30.36
N LEU A 523 14.64 24.43 -29.46
CA LEU A 523 13.24 24.04 -29.55
C LEU A 523 12.44 25.22 -30.08
N LYS A 524 11.54 24.97 -31.04
CA LYS A 524 10.60 25.94 -31.58
C LYS A 524 9.20 25.35 -31.54
N VAL A 525 8.25 26.06 -30.96
CA VAL A 525 6.87 25.62 -30.84
C VAL A 525 5.94 26.77 -31.25
N ASP A 526 4.89 26.42 -31.99
CA ASP A 526 3.87 27.37 -32.42
C ASP A 526 3.01 27.90 -31.26
N ASN A 527 2.75 27.07 -30.25
CA ASN A 527 2.10 27.44 -29.01
C ASN A 527 2.94 27.02 -27.78
N PRO A 528 3.59 27.95 -27.07
CA PRO A 528 4.36 27.70 -25.84
C PRO A 528 3.63 26.90 -24.77
N GLU A 529 2.32 27.13 -24.62
CA GLU A 529 1.51 26.49 -23.57
C GLU A 529 1.20 25.03 -23.89
N ALA A 530 1.36 24.62 -25.15
CA ALA A 530 1.01 23.29 -25.63
C ALA A 530 2.13 22.25 -25.42
N LEU A 531 3.34 22.66 -25.04
CA LEU A 531 4.52 21.80 -24.98
C LEU A 531 5.30 21.92 -23.66
N LEU A 532 5.65 20.77 -23.10
CA LEU A 532 6.58 20.58 -22.00
C LEU A 532 7.88 19.99 -22.54
N ALA A 533 9.04 20.46 -22.07
CA ALA A 533 10.32 19.88 -22.45
C ALA A 533 11.32 19.88 -21.29
N THR A 534 12.21 18.89 -21.22
CA THR A 534 13.27 18.80 -20.21
C THR A 534 14.39 17.86 -20.65
N TYR A 535 15.58 17.99 -20.08
CA TYR A 535 16.68 17.04 -20.22
C TYR A 535 16.77 16.05 -19.05
N ASN A 536 15.85 16.18 -18.08
CA ASN A 536 15.69 15.24 -16.97
C ASN A 536 14.64 14.19 -17.35
N THR A 537 14.77 12.96 -16.85
CA THR A 537 13.78 11.90 -17.07
C THR A 537 12.40 12.23 -16.48
N SER A 538 12.31 13.22 -15.59
CA SER A 538 11.05 13.71 -15.00
C SER A 538 10.47 14.90 -15.79
N VAL A 539 9.79 14.62 -16.91
CA VAL A 539 9.03 15.63 -17.69
C VAL A 539 7.84 16.25 -16.94
N TRP A 540 7.49 15.71 -15.77
CA TRP A 540 6.32 16.10 -14.97
C TRP A 540 6.63 17.03 -13.81
N ASP A 541 7.91 17.32 -13.53
CA ASP A 541 8.25 18.27 -12.48
C ASP A 541 8.23 19.68 -13.07
N PRO A 542 7.19 20.51 -12.77
CA PRO A 542 7.07 21.83 -13.36
C PRO A 542 8.25 22.73 -13.02
N ASN A 543 8.98 22.44 -11.94
CA ASN A 543 10.16 23.20 -11.55
C ASN A 543 11.40 22.88 -12.40
N LEU A 544 11.36 21.81 -13.22
CA LEU A 544 12.46 21.34 -14.06
C LEU A 544 12.23 21.59 -15.56
N LEU A 545 11.05 22.08 -15.97
CA LEU A 545 10.65 22.30 -17.36
C LEU A 545 11.35 23.47 -18.05
N ILE A 546 11.82 23.25 -19.28
CA ILE A 546 12.44 24.27 -20.13
C ILE A 546 11.45 25.40 -20.36
N ASP A 547 11.90 26.63 -20.13
CA ASP A 547 11.09 27.82 -20.33
C ASP A 547 10.94 28.08 -21.83
N LEU A 548 9.74 27.89 -22.34
CA LEU A 548 9.37 28.06 -23.75
C LEU A 548 8.51 29.32 -23.96
N THR A 549 8.43 30.25 -23.01
CA THR A 549 7.52 31.42 -23.04
C THR A 549 7.57 32.25 -24.34
N SER A 550 8.71 32.29 -25.03
CA SER A 550 8.87 32.97 -26.33
C SER A 550 8.48 32.13 -27.56
N GLY A 551 8.08 30.87 -27.39
CA GLY A 551 7.91 29.88 -28.47
C GLY A 551 9.24 29.32 -28.98
N GLU A 552 10.36 29.73 -28.40
CA GLU A 552 11.70 29.26 -28.76
C GLU A 552 12.60 29.23 -27.53
N ALA A 553 13.40 28.16 -27.37
CA ALA A 553 14.44 28.06 -26.35
C ALA A 553 15.67 27.32 -26.90
N THR A 554 16.86 27.82 -26.60
CA THR A 554 18.13 27.15 -26.92
C THR A 554 18.83 26.73 -25.63
N LEU A 555 19.22 25.46 -25.55
CA LEU A 555 19.98 24.91 -24.45
C LEU A 555 21.23 24.18 -24.96
N GLU A 556 22.28 24.19 -24.15
CA GLU A 556 23.47 23.40 -24.40
C GLU A 556 23.34 22.05 -23.69
N MET A 557 23.55 20.95 -24.42
CA MET A 557 23.42 19.58 -23.93
C MET A 557 24.69 18.77 -24.24
N ALA A 558 24.98 17.76 -23.44
CA ALA A 558 26.12 16.88 -23.66
C ALA A 558 25.86 15.87 -24.79
N ASN A 559 26.93 15.34 -25.39
CA ASN A 559 26.81 14.19 -26.28
C ASN A 559 26.15 12.99 -25.57
N ASP A 560 25.26 12.29 -26.27
CA ASP A 560 24.44 11.19 -25.77
C ASP A 560 23.42 11.57 -24.68
N GLU A 561 23.24 12.86 -24.37
CA GLU A 561 22.16 13.31 -23.49
C GLU A 561 20.80 13.18 -24.20
N VAL A 562 19.71 13.05 -23.44
CA VAL A 562 18.38 12.85 -23.98
C VAL A 562 17.51 14.06 -23.63
N LEU A 563 16.96 14.70 -24.65
CA LEU A 563 15.87 15.65 -24.51
C LEU A 563 14.56 14.88 -24.49
N TYR A 564 13.71 15.16 -23.52
CA TYR A 564 12.35 14.66 -23.42
C TYR A 564 11.37 15.79 -23.69
N TYR A 565 10.24 15.49 -24.33
CA TYR A 565 9.17 16.46 -24.54
C TYR A 565 7.79 15.80 -24.52
N HIS A 566 6.77 16.60 -24.23
CA HIS A 566 5.40 16.14 -24.08
C HIS A 566 4.39 17.27 -24.36
N ASN A 567 3.16 16.97 -24.78
CA ASN A 567 2.09 17.99 -24.79
C ASN A 567 1.56 18.30 -23.38
N THR A 568 0.95 19.47 -23.21
CA THR A 568 0.12 19.76 -22.03
C THR A 568 -1.31 19.24 -22.21
N PRO A 569 -2.13 19.18 -21.12
CA PRO A 569 -3.53 18.81 -21.24
C PRO A 569 -4.27 19.72 -22.23
N ASN A 570 -5.20 19.16 -22.99
CA ASN A 570 -6.00 19.85 -24.02
C ASN A 570 -5.22 20.26 -25.28
N PHE A 571 -4.01 19.73 -25.48
CA PHE A 571 -3.26 19.91 -26.72
C PHE A 571 -2.74 18.57 -27.22
N THR A 572 -2.50 18.47 -28.54
CA THR A 572 -1.77 17.36 -29.16
C THR A 572 -0.61 17.90 -30.00
N ILE A 573 0.47 17.12 -30.09
CA ILE A 573 1.58 17.42 -31.00
C ILE A 573 1.19 16.89 -32.38
N LYS A 574 0.84 17.79 -33.29
CA LYS A 574 0.48 17.46 -34.67
C LYS A 574 1.68 17.07 -35.51
N SER A 575 2.83 17.74 -35.28
CA SER A 575 4.10 17.36 -35.88
C SER A 575 5.27 17.77 -35.01
N ALA A 576 6.29 16.91 -34.94
CA ALA A 576 7.61 17.25 -34.41
C ALA A 576 8.67 16.85 -35.43
N ARG A 577 9.65 17.70 -35.73
CA ARG A 577 10.70 17.38 -36.72
C ARG A 577 12.04 18.03 -36.42
N ILE A 578 13.12 17.35 -36.80
CA ILE A 578 14.47 17.94 -36.81
C ILE A 578 14.67 18.72 -38.11
N VAL A 579 14.95 20.02 -38.00
CA VAL A 579 15.25 20.90 -39.12
C VAL A 579 16.77 21.07 -39.25
N ARG A 580 17.32 20.58 -40.36
CA ARG A 580 18.72 20.81 -40.75
C ARG A 580 18.81 22.02 -41.71
N GLU A 581 19.99 22.64 -41.81
CA GLU A 581 20.19 23.79 -42.70
C GLU A 581 19.77 23.49 -44.16
N ALA A 582 19.25 24.52 -44.84
CA ALA A 582 18.79 24.41 -46.22
C ALA A 582 19.93 23.95 -47.15
N GLY A 583 19.76 22.77 -47.75
CA GLY A 583 20.73 22.15 -48.66
C GLY A 583 21.25 20.77 -48.23
N SER A 584 20.81 20.22 -47.09
CA SER A 584 21.07 18.82 -46.75
C SER A 584 20.17 17.89 -47.60
N GLU A 585 20.74 16.81 -48.15
CA GLU A 585 20.02 15.82 -48.96
C GLU A 585 19.19 14.82 -48.12
N THR A 586 19.02 15.07 -46.83
CA THR A 586 18.27 14.22 -45.90
C THR A 586 16.94 14.87 -45.58
N ASP A 587 15.85 14.13 -45.77
CA ASP A 587 14.53 14.55 -45.26
C ASP A 587 14.61 14.88 -43.77
N ALA A 588 13.75 15.80 -43.31
CA ALA A 588 13.62 16.08 -41.89
C ALA A 588 13.21 14.78 -41.14
N ASP A 589 13.93 14.45 -40.06
CA ASP A 589 13.58 13.29 -39.25
C ASP A 589 12.24 13.59 -38.56
N ASP A 590 11.20 12.81 -38.87
CA ASP A 590 9.87 12.91 -38.26
C ASP A 590 9.91 12.31 -36.84
N LEU A 591 9.65 13.17 -35.86
CA LEU A 591 9.66 12.86 -34.44
C LEU A 591 8.23 12.85 -33.86
N THR A 592 7.18 12.96 -34.67
CA THR A 592 5.80 13.19 -34.17
C THR A 592 5.34 12.17 -33.13
N ASN A 593 5.76 10.91 -33.28
CA ASN A 593 5.46 9.81 -32.35
C ASN A 593 6.60 9.52 -31.36
N GLU A 594 7.71 10.23 -31.45
CA GLU A 594 8.80 10.14 -30.49
C GLU A 594 8.49 11.01 -29.26
N ARG A 595 9.05 10.67 -28.11
CA ARG A 595 8.93 11.48 -26.88
C ARG A 595 10.28 11.81 -26.25
N LEU A 596 11.33 11.37 -26.92
CA LEU A 596 12.70 11.61 -26.53
C LEU A 596 13.59 11.73 -27.77
N VAL A 597 14.63 12.55 -27.68
CA VAL A 597 15.61 12.76 -28.74
C VAL A 597 16.98 12.69 -28.10
N LYS A 598 17.80 11.77 -28.60
CA LYS A 598 19.19 11.64 -28.18
C LYS A 598 20.06 12.65 -28.92
N VAL A 599 20.81 13.46 -28.18
CA VAL A 599 21.61 14.57 -28.70
C VAL A 599 23.00 14.10 -29.08
N ASN A 600 23.30 14.07 -30.37
CA ASN A 600 24.62 13.73 -30.91
C ASN A 600 25.14 14.76 -31.94
N GLU A 601 24.35 15.80 -32.21
CA GLU A 601 24.66 16.91 -33.11
C GLU A 601 23.91 18.17 -32.66
N ASN A 602 24.21 19.33 -33.26
CA ASN A 602 23.38 20.52 -33.05
C ASN A 602 22.00 20.28 -33.66
N LEU A 603 20.95 20.53 -32.90
CA LEU A 603 19.57 20.25 -33.29
C LEU A 603 18.72 21.52 -33.30
N VAL A 604 17.87 21.65 -34.31
CA VAL A 604 16.71 22.55 -34.29
C VAL A 604 15.48 21.67 -34.42
N ILE A 605 14.61 21.67 -33.42
CA ILE A 605 13.40 20.85 -33.38
C ILE A 605 12.20 21.78 -33.44
N GLU A 606 11.36 21.59 -34.47
CA GLU A 606 10.12 22.35 -34.65
C GLU A 606 8.92 21.50 -34.27
N PHE A 607 8.05 22.07 -33.44
CA PHE A 607 6.79 21.51 -32.99
C PHE A 607 5.62 22.33 -33.55
N THR A 608 4.62 21.62 -34.05
CA THR A 608 3.30 22.18 -34.38
C THR A 608 2.27 21.47 -33.55
N THR A 609 1.38 22.22 -32.92
CA THR A 609 0.41 21.74 -31.96
C THR A 609 -1.01 22.08 -32.40
N GLU A 610 -1.99 21.35 -31.87
CA GLU A 610 -3.39 21.65 -32.08
C GLU A 610 -4.17 21.50 -30.76
N VAL A 611 -5.28 22.23 -30.64
CA VAL A 611 -6.17 22.13 -29.48
C VAL A 611 -6.92 20.80 -29.55
N PHE A 612 -6.96 20.10 -28.44
CA PHE A 612 -7.73 18.88 -28.25
C PHE A 612 -9.12 19.22 -27.71
N GLU A 613 -10.15 19.02 -28.54
CA GLU A 613 -11.54 19.31 -28.18
C GLU A 613 -12.25 18.08 -27.61
N ARG A 614 -12.97 18.28 -26.48
CA ARG A 614 -13.84 17.30 -25.83
C ARG A 614 -15.29 17.74 -26.01
N ASN A 615 -15.90 17.31 -27.11
CA ASN A 615 -17.22 17.82 -27.53
C ASN A 615 -18.36 16.86 -27.17
N GLU A 616 -18.03 15.64 -26.76
CA GLU A 616 -18.96 14.60 -26.34
C GLU A 616 -19.30 14.72 -24.86
N GLN A 617 -20.53 14.35 -24.48
CA GLN A 617 -21.05 14.53 -23.13
C GLN A 617 -21.45 13.19 -22.48
N LEU A 618 -21.08 13.06 -21.20
CA LEU A 618 -21.45 11.98 -20.30
C LEU A 618 -22.08 12.58 -19.04
N ILE A 619 -23.26 12.07 -18.64
CA ILE A 619 -23.86 12.38 -17.34
C ILE A 619 -23.48 11.29 -16.35
N VAL A 620 -22.90 11.66 -15.22
CA VAL A 620 -22.59 10.74 -14.11
C VAL A 620 -23.47 11.08 -12.92
N TYR A 621 -24.26 10.11 -12.48
CA TYR A 621 -25.06 10.19 -11.25
C TYR A 621 -24.45 9.34 -10.13
N THR A 622 -24.35 9.91 -8.92
CA THR A 622 -23.97 9.18 -7.69
C THR A 622 -24.98 9.48 -6.57
N ASP A 623 -25.29 8.49 -5.73
CA ASP A 623 -26.33 8.58 -4.68
C ASP A 623 -25.83 8.98 -3.29
N ASP A 624 -24.53 8.93 -3.04
CA ASP A 624 -23.94 8.98 -1.70
C ASP A 624 -22.59 9.75 -1.68
N ASP A 625 -22.28 10.49 -0.61
CA ASP A 625 -21.04 11.29 -0.50
C ASP A 625 -19.81 10.45 -0.15
N SER A 626 -19.99 9.21 0.30
CA SER A 626 -18.90 8.22 0.41
C SER A 626 -18.25 7.92 -0.95
N TRP A 627 -18.88 8.32 -2.06
CA TRP A 627 -18.28 8.22 -3.39
C TRP A 627 -17.19 9.26 -3.66
N THR A 628 -17.02 10.29 -2.81
CA THR A 628 -16.07 11.40 -3.02
C THR A 628 -14.59 11.01 -2.92
N GLU A 629 -14.26 9.83 -2.40
CA GLU A 629 -12.90 9.27 -2.43
C GLU A 629 -12.64 8.40 -3.69
N ASN A 630 -13.65 8.24 -4.56
CA ASN A 630 -13.58 7.42 -5.77
C ASN A 630 -13.33 8.29 -7.00
N GLU A 631 -12.64 7.73 -7.98
CA GLU A 631 -12.17 8.47 -9.16
C GLU A 631 -12.69 7.83 -10.46
N ILE A 632 -13.32 8.63 -11.32
CA ILE A 632 -13.62 8.25 -12.70
C ILE A 632 -12.44 8.69 -13.56
N THR A 633 -11.77 7.74 -14.19
CA THR A 633 -10.60 7.97 -15.02
C THR A 633 -10.92 7.67 -16.47
N PHE A 634 -10.76 8.62 -17.37
CA PHE A 634 -10.77 8.38 -18.81
C PHE A 634 -9.34 8.09 -19.26
N SER A 635 -9.04 6.84 -19.62
CA SER A 635 -7.73 6.45 -20.17
C SER A 635 -7.65 4.95 -20.43
N TYR A 636 -7.56 4.51 -21.69
CA TYR A 636 -6.74 3.32 -21.98
C TYR A 636 -5.72 3.67 -23.03
N THR A 637 -4.48 3.40 -22.69
CA THR A 637 -3.59 2.52 -23.46
C THR A 637 -2.20 2.59 -22.82
N ASP A 638 -1.39 1.56 -23.06
CA ASP A 638 0.07 1.63 -22.92
C ASP A 638 0.73 2.58 -23.93
N ASP A 639 -0.07 3.41 -24.62
CA ASP A 639 0.37 4.42 -25.58
C ASP A 639 0.95 5.61 -24.79
N PRO A 640 2.27 5.87 -24.88
CA PRO A 640 2.91 7.00 -24.25
C PRO A 640 2.40 8.35 -24.78
N ILE A 641 1.56 8.40 -25.82
CA ILE A 641 0.91 9.61 -26.29
C ILE A 641 -0.37 9.90 -25.46
N ARG A 642 -1.03 8.86 -24.93
CA ARG A 642 -2.40 8.93 -24.36
C ARG A 642 -2.47 8.79 -22.84
N GLN A 643 -1.46 8.21 -22.19
CA GLN A 643 -1.37 8.19 -20.70
C GLN A 643 -1.41 9.59 -20.06
N TYR A 644 -1.10 10.62 -20.83
CA TYR A 644 -0.83 11.96 -20.33
C TYR A 644 -1.95 12.98 -20.59
N ASN A 645 -3.01 12.58 -21.30
CA ASN A 645 -4.28 13.30 -21.36
C ASN A 645 -5.32 12.70 -20.39
N LYS A 646 -4.87 11.85 -19.44
CA LYS A 646 -5.71 11.22 -18.42
C LYS A 646 -6.60 12.26 -17.75
N LEU A 647 -7.91 12.13 -17.94
CA LEU A 647 -8.91 12.92 -17.25
C LEU A 647 -9.35 12.13 -16.02
N THR A 648 -8.96 12.59 -14.83
CA THR A 648 -9.48 12.08 -13.57
C THR A 648 -10.54 13.02 -13.05
N TYR A 649 -11.70 12.47 -12.72
CA TYR A 649 -12.83 13.20 -12.18
C TYR A 649 -13.33 12.56 -10.89
N VAL A 650 -13.54 13.38 -9.87
CA VAL A 650 -14.17 12.98 -8.60
C VAL A 650 -15.63 13.43 -8.66
N PRO A 651 -16.62 12.51 -8.71
CA PRO A 651 -18.02 12.89 -8.79
C PRO A 651 -18.53 13.49 -7.48
N GLU A 652 -19.30 14.58 -7.58
CA GLU A 652 -20.11 15.07 -6.46
C GLU A 652 -21.43 14.29 -6.38
N VAL A 653 -22.08 14.27 -5.21
CA VAL A 653 -23.39 13.64 -5.04
C VAL A 653 -24.41 14.26 -5.98
N GLY A 654 -25.17 13.43 -6.69
CA GLY A 654 -26.13 13.87 -7.69
C GLY A 654 -25.57 13.79 -9.11
N ARG A 655 -26.07 14.63 -10.02
CA ARG A 655 -25.72 14.59 -11.45
C ARG A 655 -24.56 15.50 -11.78
N ASN A 656 -23.62 14.96 -12.53
CA ASN A 656 -22.39 15.61 -12.94
C ASN A 656 -22.28 15.53 -14.47
N VAL A 657 -21.91 16.65 -15.11
CA VAL A 657 -21.73 16.73 -16.57
C VAL A 657 -20.25 16.65 -16.89
N LEU A 658 -19.87 15.66 -17.69
CA LEU A 658 -18.49 15.42 -18.12
C LEU A 658 -18.39 15.53 -19.63
N ASN A 659 -17.40 16.30 -20.10
CA ASN A 659 -17.08 16.38 -21.51
C ASN A 659 -15.86 15.49 -21.80
N TYR A 660 -15.92 14.67 -22.86
CA TYR A 660 -14.87 13.76 -23.29
C TYR A 660 -14.69 13.79 -24.82
N ASN A 661 -13.65 13.13 -25.32
CA ASN A 661 -13.44 12.86 -26.74
C ASN A 661 -13.50 11.34 -27.01
N ALA A 662 -14.40 10.89 -27.88
CA ALA A 662 -14.65 9.45 -28.05
C ALA A 662 -13.46 8.66 -28.64
N GLU A 663 -12.57 9.30 -29.42
CA GLU A 663 -11.43 8.64 -30.05
C GLU A 663 -10.23 8.46 -29.09
N LEU A 664 -10.07 9.40 -28.15
CA LEU A 664 -8.85 9.54 -27.36
C LEU A 664 -9.03 9.37 -25.84
N ASP A 665 -10.22 9.68 -25.29
CA ASP A 665 -10.50 9.56 -23.85
C ASP A 665 -11.16 8.20 -23.48
N LEU A 666 -11.69 7.46 -24.46
CA LEU A 666 -12.24 6.12 -24.24
C LEU A 666 -11.15 5.03 -24.24
N PRO A 667 -11.35 3.94 -23.48
CA PRO A 667 -12.42 3.62 -22.55
C PRO A 667 -12.30 4.36 -21.20
N VAL A 668 -13.41 4.40 -20.48
CA VAL A 668 -13.49 4.95 -19.11
C VAL A 668 -13.24 3.83 -18.09
N TYR A 669 -12.56 4.18 -17.01
CA TYR A 669 -12.31 3.34 -15.84
C TYR A 669 -12.96 3.95 -14.62
N LEU A 670 -13.61 3.10 -13.83
CA LEU A 670 -14.16 3.46 -12.53
C LEU A 670 -13.21 2.93 -11.47
N HIS A 671 -12.49 3.83 -10.82
CA HIS A 671 -11.64 3.49 -9.68
C HIS A 671 -12.47 3.64 -8.41
N ILE A 672 -12.85 2.50 -7.83
CA ILE A 672 -13.67 2.43 -6.63
C ILE A 672 -12.83 1.85 -5.50
N LEU A 673 -12.49 2.67 -4.51
CA LEU A 673 -11.76 2.30 -3.30
C LEU A 673 -12.77 1.89 -2.21
N ASP A 674 -12.89 0.59 -1.94
CA ASP A 674 -13.56 0.10 -0.72
C ASP A 674 -12.65 -0.95 -0.07
N THR A 675 -11.92 -0.53 0.97
CA THR A 675 -10.91 -1.38 1.63
C THR A 675 -11.48 -2.39 2.62
N ASP A 676 -12.75 -2.25 3.02
CA ASP A 676 -13.27 -2.95 4.21
C ASP A 676 -14.59 -3.71 4.00
N THR A 677 -15.36 -3.43 2.94
CA THR A 677 -16.64 -4.11 2.71
C THR A 677 -16.69 -4.71 1.32
N LYS A 678 -16.89 -6.04 1.21
CA LYS A 678 -17.07 -6.77 -0.06
C LYS A 678 -18.34 -6.38 -0.85
N THR A 679 -18.90 -5.19 -0.61
CA THR A 679 -20.11 -4.68 -1.25
C THR A 679 -19.72 -3.79 -2.42
N PHE A 680 -19.83 -4.33 -3.63
CA PHE A 680 -19.64 -3.57 -4.86
C PHE A 680 -20.86 -2.67 -5.15
N PRO A 681 -20.68 -1.49 -5.76
CA PRO A 681 -21.80 -0.65 -6.17
C PRO A 681 -22.62 -1.28 -7.28
N PHE A 682 -23.87 -0.82 -7.38
CA PHE A 682 -24.74 -1.10 -8.52
C PHE A 682 -24.49 -0.04 -9.60
N VAL A 683 -23.90 -0.47 -10.71
CA VAL A 683 -23.56 0.39 -11.85
C VAL A 683 -24.57 0.18 -12.98
N TYR A 684 -25.08 1.29 -13.54
CA TYR A 684 -25.95 1.28 -14.70
C TYR A 684 -25.37 2.17 -15.80
N ILE A 685 -25.24 1.62 -17.00
CA ILE A 685 -24.82 2.34 -18.21
C ILE A 685 -26.02 2.44 -19.13
N ASN A 686 -26.47 3.66 -19.43
CA ASN A 686 -27.65 3.93 -20.27
C ASN A 686 -28.89 3.12 -19.82
N GLY A 687 -29.09 3.00 -18.50
CA GLY A 687 -30.20 2.26 -17.89
C GLY A 687 -30.02 0.74 -17.78
N VAL A 688 -28.96 0.17 -18.36
CA VAL A 688 -28.66 -1.27 -18.28
C VAL A 688 -27.74 -1.54 -17.09
N ARG A 689 -28.12 -2.50 -16.23
CA ARG A 689 -27.30 -2.94 -15.10
C ARG A 689 -26.02 -3.62 -15.59
N THR A 690 -24.87 -3.17 -15.10
CA THR A 690 -23.55 -3.68 -15.47
C THR A 690 -22.86 -4.27 -14.23
N GLU A 691 -22.52 -5.55 -14.30
CA GLU A 691 -21.86 -6.26 -13.19
C GLU A 691 -20.35 -6.01 -13.17
N CYS A 692 -19.78 -6.02 -11.96
CA CYS A 692 -18.34 -5.86 -11.75
C CYS A 692 -17.58 -7.11 -12.25
N PRO A 693 -16.51 -6.97 -13.05
CA PRO A 693 -15.72 -8.11 -13.52
C PRO A 693 -14.85 -8.68 -12.38
N LEU A 694 -15.30 -9.77 -11.75
CA LEU A 694 -14.57 -10.49 -10.71
C LEU A 694 -13.54 -11.48 -11.31
N ASN A 695 -12.38 -11.63 -10.68
CA ASN A 695 -11.44 -12.71 -10.96
C ASN A 695 -11.93 -14.05 -10.36
N ASP A 696 -11.23 -15.15 -10.67
CA ASP A 696 -11.58 -16.51 -10.22
C ASP A 696 -11.65 -16.67 -8.69
N ASP A 697 -10.99 -15.79 -7.94
CA ASP A 697 -10.99 -15.75 -6.47
C ASP A 697 -12.10 -14.86 -5.88
N GLY A 698 -12.93 -14.24 -6.72
CA GLY A 698 -14.00 -13.32 -6.32
C GLY A 698 -13.51 -11.92 -5.91
N TYR A 699 -12.31 -11.53 -6.36
CA TYR A 699 -11.73 -10.20 -6.15
C TYR A 699 -11.56 -9.48 -7.49
N THR A 700 -11.58 -8.14 -7.49
CA THR A 700 -11.05 -7.37 -8.62
C THR A 700 -9.75 -6.73 -8.19
N TYR A 701 -8.74 -6.74 -9.07
CA TYR A 701 -7.63 -5.82 -8.91
C TYR A 701 -8.12 -4.40 -9.25
N ASN A 702 -7.57 -3.40 -8.56
CA ASN A 702 -7.89 -1.95 -8.58
C ASN A 702 -7.95 -1.23 -9.95
N TYR A 703 -8.05 -1.94 -11.08
CA TYR A 703 -7.91 -1.39 -12.43
C TYR A 703 -8.79 -2.05 -13.51
N LEU A 704 -9.81 -2.85 -13.15
CA LEU A 704 -10.67 -3.49 -14.16
C LEU A 704 -11.87 -2.62 -14.53
N GLY A 705 -11.91 -2.18 -15.79
CA GLY A 705 -13.03 -1.43 -16.36
C GLY A 705 -14.28 -2.31 -16.42
N TYR A 706 -15.42 -1.76 -16.01
CA TYR A 706 -16.71 -2.42 -16.21
C TYR A 706 -16.95 -2.63 -17.72
N PRO A 707 -17.56 -3.75 -18.13
CA PRO A 707 -17.87 -3.99 -19.54
C PRO A 707 -18.81 -2.90 -20.08
N GLY A 708 -18.55 -2.40 -21.29
CA GLY A 708 -19.32 -1.32 -21.91
C GLY A 708 -18.84 0.09 -21.57
N LEU A 709 -17.81 0.26 -20.74
CA LEU A 709 -17.15 1.56 -20.54
C LEU A 709 -16.19 1.93 -21.69
N ASP A 710 -16.01 1.03 -22.66
CA ASP A 710 -15.20 1.19 -23.86
C ASP A 710 -15.92 1.86 -25.02
N GLU A 711 -17.25 1.87 -24.98
CA GLU A 711 -18.08 2.44 -26.02
C GLU A 711 -19.16 3.33 -25.39
N PHE A 712 -18.80 4.58 -25.08
CA PHE A 712 -19.81 5.59 -24.75
C PHE A 712 -20.20 6.37 -26.00
N PRO A 713 -21.41 6.18 -26.53
CA PRO A 713 -21.95 7.13 -27.50
C PRO A 713 -22.10 8.50 -26.82
N ASN A 714 -21.99 9.57 -27.61
CA ASN A 714 -22.31 10.91 -27.13
C ASN A 714 -23.71 10.92 -26.47
N ASN A 715 -23.88 11.70 -25.41
CA ASN A 715 -25.10 11.79 -24.60
C ASN A 715 -25.40 10.54 -23.76
N SER A 716 -24.36 9.83 -23.30
CA SER A 716 -24.52 8.68 -22.42
C SER A 716 -24.76 9.07 -20.96
N VAL A 717 -25.31 8.12 -20.19
CA VAL A 717 -25.58 8.25 -18.75
C VAL A 717 -24.96 7.07 -18.00
N LEU A 718 -24.15 7.37 -16.98
CA LEU A 718 -23.61 6.42 -16.02
C LEU A 718 -24.23 6.71 -14.64
N LYS A 719 -24.82 5.71 -14.00
CA LYS A 719 -25.34 5.83 -12.63
C LYS A 719 -24.68 4.84 -11.69
N ILE A 720 -24.28 5.30 -10.52
CA ILE A 720 -23.60 4.52 -9.49
C ILE A 720 -24.43 4.63 -8.20
N PHE A 721 -24.82 3.48 -7.66
CA PHE A 721 -25.61 3.40 -6.43
C PHE A 721 -24.96 2.49 -5.39
N ARG A 722 -25.06 2.85 -4.11
CA ARG A 722 -24.60 2.00 -3.00
C ARG A 722 -25.54 0.83 -2.76
N ASN A 723 -26.83 1.07 -2.89
CA ASN A 723 -27.87 0.05 -2.79
C ASN A 723 -28.56 -0.10 -4.14
N GLU A 724 -29.12 -1.28 -4.42
CA GLU A 724 -29.83 -1.49 -5.68
C GLU A 724 -30.98 -0.48 -5.79
N PRO A 725 -30.98 0.40 -6.80
CA PRO A 725 -32.01 1.42 -6.94
C PRO A 725 -33.34 0.77 -7.27
N ALA A 726 -34.44 1.35 -6.78
CA ALA A 726 -35.76 0.96 -7.21
C ALA A 726 -35.97 1.33 -8.70
N LEU A 727 -36.76 0.52 -9.40
CA LEU A 727 -37.20 0.78 -10.76
C LEU A 727 -38.69 1.17 -10.73
N TYR A 728 -39.05 2.22 -11.46
CA TYR A 728 -40.38 2.78 -11.49
C TYR A 728 -40.92 2.87 -12.91
N GLU A 729 -42.19 2.48 -13.09
CA GLU A 729 -42.90 2.66 -14.35
C GLU A 729 -43.60 4.02 -14.38
N VAL A 730 -43.31 4.82 -15.41
CA VAL A 730 -43.89 6.16 -15.62
C VAL A 730 -44.72 6.17 -16.89
N SER A 731 -46.03 6.37 -16.76
CA SER A 731 -46.94 6.40 -17.92
C SER A 731 -47.46 7.80 -18.20
N PHE A 732 -47.48 8.18 -19.47
CA PHE A 732 -48.11 9.42 -19.92
C PHE A 732 -49.56 9.15 -20.35
N LYS A 733 -50.51 9.70 -19.60
CA LYS A 733 -51.96 9.63 -19.89
C LYS A 733 -52.43 10.97 -20.43
N LEU A 734 -52.25 11.17 -21.73
CA LEU A 734 -52.59 12.41 -22.41
C LEU A 734 -54.07 12.43 -22.79
N GLY A 735 -54.77 13.51 -22.46
CA GLY A 735 -56.15 13.77 -22.89
C GLY A 735 -56.25 14.05 -24.39
N ASP A 736 -57.46 14.01 -24.94
CA ASP A 736 -57.71 14.22 -26.36
C ASP A 736 -57.11 15.56 -26.85
N GLY A 737 -56.17 15.48 -27.81
CA GLY A 737 -55.51 16.65 -28.41
C GLY A 737 -54.35 17.25 -27.60
N VAL A 738 -53.92 16.60 -26.51
CA VAL A 738 -52.73 16.99 -25.75
C VAL A 738 -51.50 16.25 -26.27
N GLU A 739 -50.42 16.99 -26.53
CA GLU A 739 -49.11 16.46 -26.89
C GLU A 739 -48.05 17.01 -25.91
N VAL A 740 -46.97 16.25 -25.71
CA VAL A 740 -45.79 16.68 -24.95
C VAL A 740 -44.57 16.65 -25.88
N ASN A 741 -43.70 17.65 -25.76
CA ASN A 741 -42.48 17.80 -26.55
C ASN A 741 -41.25 17.66 -25.65
N ASP A 742 -40.09 17.40 -26.28
CA ASP A 742 -38.78 17.42 -25.61
C ASP A 742 -38.72 16.57 -24.34
N VAL A 743 -39.29 15.35 -24.38
CA VAL A 743 -39.18 14.43 -23.24
C VAL A 743 -37.72 13.97 -23.12
N ILE A 744 -37.07 14.37 -22.03
CA ILE A 744 -35.65 14.14 -21.77
C ILE A 744 -35.48 13.52 -20.39
N THR A 745 -34.72 12.42 -20.32
CA THR A 745 -34.28 11.79 -19.08
C THR A 745 -32.82 12.10 -18.78
N ASP A 746 -32.51 12.29 -17.50
CA ASP A 746 -31.17 12.65 -16.99
C ASP A 746 -30.51 13.80 -17.76
N GLU A 747 -31.34 14.77 -18.17
CA GLU A 747 -30.94 16.02 -18.84
C GLU A 747 -30.35 15.85 -20.26
N ILE A 748 -30.09 14.61 -20.70
CA ILE A 748 -29.34 14.36 -21.94
C ILE A 748 -29.94 13.28 -22.86
N THR A 749 -30.72 12.35 -22.33
CA THR A 749 -31.27 11.22 -23.10
C THR A 749 -32.68 11.54 -23.57
N LYS A 750 -32.90 11.64 -24.88
CA LYS A 750 -34.21 11.92 -25.47
C LYS A 750 -35.10 10.67 -25.49
N VAL A 751 -36.37 10.82 -25.12
CA VAL A 751 -37.40 9.79 -25.21
C VAL A 751 -38.32 10.11 -26.38
N GLU A 752 -38.42 9.20 -27.34
CA GLU A 752 -39.21 9.41 -28.57
C GLU A 752 -40.57 8.70 -28.57
N ASP A 753 -40.72 7.65 -27.77
CA ASP A 753 -41.95 6.87 -27.69
C ASP A 753 -42.50 6.90 -26.26
N LEU A 754 -43.74 7.34 -26.13
CA LEU A 754 -44.50 7.43 -24.87
C LEU A 754 -45.76 6.56 -24.91
N SER A 755 -45.90 5.71 -25.94
CA SER A 755 -47.05 4.81 -26.09
C SER A 755 -47.04 3.67 -25.07
N GLU A 756 -45.87 3.34 -24.53
CA GLU A 756 -45.66 2.38 -23.46
C GLU A 756 -45.07 3.09 -22.22
N PRO A 757 -45.29 2.57 -21.00
CA PRO A 757 -44.69 3.11 -19.79
C PRO A 757 -43.16 3.14 -19.85
N LEU A 758 -42.56 4.25 -19.40
CA LEU A 758 -41.11 4.39 -19.28
C LEU A 758 -40.62 3.69 -18.01
N SER A 759 -39.62 2.84 -18.14
CA SER A 759 -38.98 2.18 -17.00
C SER A 759 -37.76 2.98 -16.55
N LEU A 760 -37.90 3.75 -15.47
CA LEU A 760 -36.90 4.69 -14.99
C LEU A 760 -36.38 4.30 -13.61
N LEU A 761 -35.05 4.36 -13.44
CA LEU A 761 -34.42 4.13 -12.13
C LEU A 761 -34.79 5.25 -11.15
N GLN A 762 -34.77 4.95 -9.87
CA GLN A 762 -34.83 5.95 -8.81
C GLN A 762 -33.82 7.07 -9.07
N ASN A 763 -34.22 8.30 -8.78
CA ASN A 763 -33.43 9.50 -9.01
C ASN A 763 -33.07 9.71 -10.50
N THR A 764 -33.91 9.24 -11.43
CA THR A 764 -33.87 9.69 -12.83
C THR A 764 -34.54 11.06 -12.92
N SER A 765 -33.90 12.03 -13.59
CA SER A 765 -34.56 13.30 -13.91
C SER A 765 -35.43 13.07 -15.14
N LEU A 766 -36.67 13.52 -15.12
CA LEU A 766 -37.59 13.49 -16.25
C LEU A 766 -38.07 14.93 -16.50
N SER A 767 -37.88 15.41 -17.72
CA SER A 767 -38.34 16.73 -18.13
C SER A 767 -39.08 16.65 -19.46
N PHE A 768 -40.04 17.54 -19.66
CA PHE A 768 -40.77 17.69 -20.92
C PHE A 768 -41.39 19.09 -21.02
N ALA A 769 -41.80 19.48 -22.22
CA ALA A 769 -42.43 20.75 -22.49
C ALA A 769 -43.86 20.57 -23.04
N LEU A 770 -44.77 21.42 -22.59
CA LEU A 770 -46.13 21.51 -23.11
C LEU A 770 -46.20 22.58 -24.21
N PRO A 771 -46.89 22.31 -25.34
CA PRO A 771 -47.12 23.32 -26.36
C PRO A 771 -48.05 24.41 -25.83
N ALA A 772 -47.85 25.64 -26.30
CA ALA A 772 -48.72 26.77 -25.98
C ALA A 772 -50.17 26.50 -26.47
N LEU A 773 -51.16 26.76 -25.60
CA LEU A 773 -52.57 26.62 -25.94
C LEU A 773 -53.03 27.74 -26.88
N GLU A 774 -53.83 27.41 -27.89
CA GLU A 774 -54.37 28.40 -28.85
C GLU A 774 -55.44 29.33 -28.25
N ASN A 775 -56.04 28.94 -27.12
CA ASN A 775 -57.12 29.68 -26.46
C ASN A 775 -56.72 30.02 -25.01
N GLU A 776 -56.59 31.31 -24.71
CA GLU A 776 -56.23 31.82 -23.37
C GLU A 776 -57.24 31.48 -22.25
N ARG A 777 -58.40 30.89 -22.59
CA ARG A 777 -59.39 30.41 -21.61
C ARG A 777 -59.28 28.93 -21.28
N GLN A 778 -58.34 28.22 -21.91
CA GLN A 778 -57.99 26.84 -21.58
C GLN A 778 -56.72 26.84 -20.73
N SER A 779 -56.64 25.90 -19.80
CA SER A 779 -55.44 25.61 -19.01
C SER A 779 -55.20 24.11 -19.02
N TYR A 780 -53.93 23.72 -18.94
CA TYR A 780 -53.57 22.33 -18.66
C TYR A 780 -53.82 22.04 -17.19
N VAL A 781 -54.38 20.87 -16.93
CA VAL A 781 -54.40 20.24 -15.62
C VAL A 781 -53.46 19.04 -15.70
N MET A 782 -52.55 18.95 -14.74
CA MET A 782 -51.60 17.86 -14.64
C MET A 782 -51.73 17.21 -13.27
N THR A 783 -51.74 15.88 -13.26
CA THR A 783 -51.71 15.09 -12.02
C THR A 783 -50.55 14.11 -12.02
N LEU A 784 -49.90 13.95 -10.87
CA LEU A 784 -49.00 12.84 -10.58
C LEU A 784 -49.71 11.92 -9.60
N ASN A 785 -49.97 10.66 -9.97
CA ASN A 785 -50.70 9.71 -9.11
C ASN A 785 -52.06 10.22 -8.60
N ASP A 786 -52.84 10.83 -9.49
CA ASP A 786 -54.15 11.42 -9.18
C ASP A 786 -54.10 12.63 -8.20
N GLU A 787 -52.91 13.12 -7.84
CA GLU A 787 -52.73 14.38 -7.12
C GLU A 787 -52.44 15.51 -8.11
N GLU A 788 -53.19 16.62 -8.02
CA GLU A 788 -52.98 17.80 -8.86
C GLU A 788 -51.62 18.45 -8.57
N VAL A 789 -50.88 18.71 -9.65
CA VAL A 789 -49.59 19.40 -9.61
C VAL A 789 -49.69 20.67 -10.47
N GLU A 790 -49.09 21.75 -9.97
CA GLU A 790 -49.06 23.02 -10.68
C GLU A 790 -48.29 22.88 -12.00
N VAL A 791 -48.90 23.34 -13.09
CA VAL A 791 -48.25 23.41 -14.41
C VAL A 791 -47.44 24.71 -14.46
N PRO A 792 -46.12 24.66 -14.67
CA PRO A 792 -45.27 25.85 -14.72
C PRO A 792 -45.69 26.84 -15.81
N GLU A 793 -45.59 28.14 -15.55
CA GLU A 793 -46.01 29.22 -16.49
C GLU A 793 -45.29 29.17 -17.84
N ASP A 794 -44.06 28.66 -17.88
CA ASP A 794 -43.25 28.52 -19.09
C ASP A 794 -43.54 27.21 -19.86
N GLY A 795 -44.46 26.39 -19.35
CA GLY A 795 -44.86 25.10 -19.92
C GLY A 795 -43.79 24.01 -19.79
N LYS A 796 -42.71 24.24 -19.05
CA LYS A 796 -41.62 23.26 -18.89
C LYS A 796 -41.72 22.57 -17.55
N PHE A 797 -41.87 21.26 -17.59
CA PHE A 797 -41.95 20.43 -16.42
C PHE A 797 -40.64 19.67 -16.18
N SER A 798 -40.26 19.53 -14.91
CA SER A 798 -39.13 18.73 -14.47
C SER A 798 -39.46 18.03 -13.16
N TYR A 799 -39.16 16.73 -13.08
CA TYR A 799 -39.45 15.89 -11.93
C TYR A 799 -38.32 14.87 -11.73
N THR A 800 -37.92 14.64 -10.48
CA THR A 800 -36.99 13.57 -10.14
C THR A 800 -37.78 12.38 -9.62
N VAL A 801 -37.56 11.22 -10.23
CA VAL A 801 -38.29 9.99 -9.94
C VAL A 801 -38.00 9.51 -8.50
N ASP A 802 -39.00 9.61 -7.61
CA ASP A 802 -38.89 9.20 -6.20
C ASP A 802 -40.15 8.49 -5.61
N GLY A 803 -41.23 8.33 -6.38
CA GLY A 803 -42.51 7.76 -5.92
C GLY A 803 -42.63 6.22 -5.96
N ASN A 804 -43.54 5.61 -5.20
CA ASN A 804 -43.70 4.14 -5.10
C ASN A 804 -44.10 3.44 -6.43
N LYS A 805 -43.39 2.36 -6.78
CA LYS A 805 -43.54 1.32 -7.85
C LYS A 805 -44.08 1.69 -9.25
N ALA A 806 -45.08 2.55 -9.39
CA ALA A 806 -45.57 3.08 -10.66
C ALA A 806 -46.21 4.44 -10.41
N PHE A 807 -45.98 5.42 -11.28
CA PHE A 807 -46.74 6.65 -11.24
C PHE A 807 -47.18 7.17 -12.61
N ASP A 808 -48.39 7.71 -12.65
CA ASP A 808 -49.02 8.20 -13.87
C ASP A 808 -48.94 9.73 -13.95
N ILE A 809 -48.48 10.23 -15.10
CA ILE A 809 -48.55 11.65 -15.47
C ILE A 809 -49.78 11.79 -16.36
N SER A 810 -50.87 12.33 -15.79
CA SER A 810 -52.08 12.63 -16.59
C SER A 810 -52.14 14.09 -16.91
N ILE A 811 -52.31 14.44 -18.19
CA ILE A 811 -52.37 15.84 -18.66
C ILE A 811 -53.59 16.00 -19.56
N TYR A 812 -54.46 16.95 -19.24
CA TYR A 812 -55.66 17.25 -20.03
C TYR A 812 -55.98 18.74 -19.97
N THR A 813 -56.84 19.23 -20.87
CA THR A 813 -57.35 20.61 -20.85
C THR A 813 -58.71 20.68 -20.17
N GLU A 814 -58.97 21.75 -19.42
CA GLU A 814 -60.30 21.95 -18.82
C GLU A 814 -61.39 22.24 -19.89
N PRO A 815 -62.63 21.75 -19.70
CA PRO A 815 -63.75 22.10 -20.57
C PRO A 815 -64.12 23.59 -20.50
N GLU A 816 -64.44 24.22 -21.64
CA GLU A 816 -64.90 25.61 -21.69
C GLU A 816 -66.14 25.85 -20.79
N GLN A 817 -66.02 26.66 -19.74
CA GLN A 817 -67.13 27.03 -18.86
C GLN A 817 -67.87 28.30 -19.37
N GLY A 818 -69.06 28.16 -19.99
CA GLY A 818 -70.02 29.28 -20.21
C GLY A 818 -70.88 29.25 -21.50
N ILE A 819 -72.04 29.94 -21.50
CA ILE A 819 -72.93 30.10 -22.68
C ILE A 819 -72.28 31.05 -23.70
N THR A 820 -72.02 30.55 -24.91
CA THR A 820 -71.23 31.25 -25.94
C THR A 820 -72.03 32.21 -26.84
N ASN A 821 -73.37 32.20 -26.87
CA ASN A 821 -74.17 33.18 -27.67
C ASN A 821 -75.69 33.22 -27.36
N VAL A 822 -76.37 34.36 -27.59
CA VAL A 822 -77.84 34.52 -27.51
C VAL A 822 -78.40 35.31 -28.71
N ASN A 823 -78.20 34.79 -29.93
CA ASN A 823 -78.70 35.38 -31.18
C ASN A 823 -79.63 34.40 -31.94
N GLY A 824 -80.89 34.32 -31.53
CA GLY A 824 -81.91 33.58 -32.27
C GLY A 824 -82.67 34.48 -33.25
N ASP A 825 -82.73 34.12 -34.53
CA ASP A 825 -83.60 34.80 -35.50
C ASP A 825 -85.07 34.75 -35.06
N ALA A 826 -85.71 35.92 -34.97
CA ALA A 826 -87.11 36.02 -34.59
C ALA A 826 -88.03 35.45 -35.68
N ALA A 827 -88.81 34.43 -35.33
CA ALA A 827 -89.82 33.85 -36.23
C ALA A 827 -91.06 34.77 -36.32
N ALA A 828 -91.47 35.13 -37.53
CA ALA A 828 -92.70 35.88 -37.75
C ALA A 828 -93.93 35.05 -37.39
N ASN A 829 -95.01 35.72 -36.99
CA ASN A 829 -96.30 35.15 -36.60
C ASN A 829 -96.20 34.30 -35.32
N THR A 830 -95.47 34.80 -34.32
CA THR A 830 -95.38 34.16 -33.00
C THR A 830 -95.64 35.17 -31.89
N ASN A 831 -96.12 34.69 -30.75
CA ASN A 831 -96.30 35.50 -29.55
C ASN A 831 -94.94 35.94 -28.98
N VAL A 832 -94.84 37.21 -28.58
CA VAL A 832 -93.65 37.77 -27.93
C VAL A 832 -93.95 38.05 -26.47
N TYR A 833 -93.06 37.64 -25.57
CA TYR A 833 -93.13 37.90 -24.14
C TYR A 833 -91.90 38.65 -23.66
N ASN A 834 -92.01 39.40 -22.57
CA ASN A 834 -90.83 39.87 -21.84
C ASN A 834 -90.27 38.75 -20.93
N LEU A 835 -89.13 39.00 -20.27
CA LEU A 835 -88.48 38.01 -19.40
C LEU A 835 -89.29 37.61 -18.16
N GLN A 836 -90.35 38.34 -17.83
CA GLN A 836 -91.28 37.98 -16.76
C GLN A 836 -92.46 37.12 -17.26
N GLY A 837 -92.49 36.77 -18.55
CA GLY A 837 -93.53 35.94 -19.15
C GLY A 837 -94.82 36.69 -19.50
N ILE A 838 -94.80 38.01 -19.51
CA ILE A 838 -95.97 38.84 -19.88
C ILE A 838 -96.04 38.93 -21.40
N LEU A 839 -97.20 38.58 -21.98
CA LEU A 839 -97.43 38.64 -23.42
C LEU A 839 -97.45 40.10 -23.89
N MET A 840 -96.46 40.47 -24.70
CA MET A 840 -96.27 41.82 -25.24
C MET A 840 -97.04 42.01 -26.54
N ILE A 841 -96.89 41.08 -27.50
CA ILE A 841 -97.56 41.11 -28.80
C ILE A 841 -97.98 39.70 -29.18
N ARG A 842 -99.25 39.52 -29.57
CA ARG A 842 -99.78 38.25 -30.05
C ARG A 842 -99.56 38.13 -31.56
N ASN A 843 -99.06 36.99 -32.02
CA ASN A 843 -98.83 36.67 -33.44
C ASN A 843 -98.06 37.77 -34.19
N ALA A 844 -96.95 38.23 -33.62
CA ALA A 844 -96.20 39.38 -34.11
C ALA A 844 -95.50 39.07 -35.45
N SER A 845 -95.62 39.94 -36.44
CA SER A 845 -94.83 39.86 -37.66
C SER A 845 -93.35 40.19 -37.39
N LYS A 846 -92.45 39.81 -38.30
CA LYS A 846 -91.01 40.14 -38.19
C LYS A 846 -90.77 41.64 -37.98
N GLU A 847 -91.53 42.47 -38.67
CA GLU A 847 -91.43 43.94 -38.62
C GLU A 847 -91.97 44.51 -37.29
N GLN A 848 -92.92 43.83 -36.66
CA GLN A 848 -93.38 44.20 -35.31
C GLN A 848 -92.36 43.79 -34.24
N ILE A 849 -91.68 42.66 -34.42
CA ILE A 849 -90.63 42.20 -33.50
C ILE A 849 -89.40 43.11 -33.57
N SER A 850 -89.01 43.56 -34.77
CA SER A 850 -87.89 44.48 -34.95
C SER A 850 -88.15 45.91 -34.45
N ASN A 851 -89.42 46.28 -34.22
CA ASN A 851 -89.80 47.59 -33.70
C ASN A 851 -90.09 47.58 -32.19
N LEU A 852 -89.83 46.47 -31.49
CA LEU A 852 -89.88 46.45 -30.03
C LEU A 852 -88.78 47.35 -29.44
N PRO A 853 -88.99 47.97 -28.27
CA PRO A 853 -87.93 48.71 -27.59
C PRO A 853 -86.72 47.81 -27.32
N GLU A 854 -85.52 48.40 -27.32
CA GLU A 854 -84.28 47.66 -27.01
C GLU A 854 -84.42 46.87 -25.71
N GLY A 855 -84.05 45.59 -25.75
CA GLY A 855 -84.20 44.69 -24.62
C GLY A 855 -84.21 43.21 -25.01
N LEU A 856 -84.16 42.34 -24.00
CA LEU A 856 -84.21 40.89 -24.18
C LEU A 856 -85.66 40.39 -24.07
N TYR A 857 -86.13 39.68 -25.11
CA TYR A 857 -87.49 39.15 -25.20
C TYR A 857 -87.48 37.65 -25.44
N ILE A 858 -88.62 37.01 -25.16
CA ILE A 858 -88.89 35.62 -25.51
C ILE A 858 -89.83 35.62 -26.71
N VAL A 859 -89.34 35.21 -27.87
CA VAL A 859 -90.12 35.10 -29.12
C VAL A 859 -90.28 33.63 -29.43
N GLY A 860 -91.49 33.10 -29.26
CA GLY A 860 -91.72 31.65 -29.27
C GLY A 860 -91.04 30.97 -28.08
N ASP A 861 -90.09 30.09 -28.37
CA ASP A 861 -89.27 29.35 -27.39
C ASP A 861 -87.83 29.89 -27.25
N LYS A 862 -87.48 30.97 -27.98
CA LYS A 862 -86.11 31.53 -28.01
C LYS A 862 -86.02 32.88 -27.30
N LYS A 863 -84.90 33.10 -26.61
CA LYS A 863 -84.51 34.42 -26.08
C LYS A 863 -83.79 35.20 -27.18
N VAL A 864 -84.24 36.42 -27.44
CA VAL A 864 -83.75 37.29 -28.52
C VAL A 864 -83.49 38.68 -27.96
N ILE A 865 -82.32 39.27 -28.27
CA ILE A 865 -82.04 40.69 -27.99
C ILE A 865 -82.54 41.52 -29.16
N ILE A 866 -83.39 42.51 -28.86
CA ILE A 866 -83.69 43.62 -29.76
C ILE A 866 -82.78 44.79 -29.38
N LYS A 867 -82.08 45.35 -30.37
CA LYS A 867 -81.18 46.50 -30.26
C LYS A 867 -81.68 47.65 -31.09
#